data_AF-A0A498K427-F1
#
_entry.id   AF-A0A498K427-F1
#
_cell.length_a   1.000
_cell.length_b   1.000
_cell.length_c   1.000
_cell.angle_alpha   90.00
_cell.angle_beta   90.00
_cell.angle_gamma   90.00
#
_symmetry.space_group_name_H-M   'P 1'
#
loop_
_entity.id
_entity.type
_entity.pdbx_description
1 polymer ?
#
loop_
_entity_poly.entity_id
_entity_poly.type
_entity_poly.pdbx_seq_one_letter_code
_entity_poly.pdbx_strand_id
1 'polypeptide(L)'
;MAEVKLLGSWGSPFSRRVEAALKLKNVEYEFVDEDLQSKSALLLKSNPVHQKIPVLLHNDRPIAESQVILEYIDETWKEGFPILPKDPYERAQARFWARFIDEKCLPATWKALWGSEEPEKAVEEACELLKILENELKDKKFFAGETVGLVDIVANFIAFWLRAIQELVGVELLSKEKLPKLYNWSDEFCSVFQENLPPKDRLVAHFRVSAYSMAEEVKLLGVWGSPYSRRVEIALKLKNVEYEFVEEDLQSKSALLLKSNPVHQKIPVLLHNGKPLAESQVILEYIDETWKEGFPILPKDPYERAQARFWARFIDEKCLPATYKVLWGCEEHEKAVEEACELLKILENELKDKKFFAGETVGLVDIVANFIGYWLRAIQEVVGVELLTKEKLPKLYNWSDEFCSVFQESLPPKDKLVAHIREVKLLGVWGSPFSRRVEIALKLKGVKYEYFEEDLQSKSALLLKSNPVHQKIPVLLHNDRPIAESQVILEYIDQTWKEGFPILPKDPYERAQARFWARFIDEKCLPAAWKALWGSEEPEKAVEEACELLKILENELKDKKFFGGETVGLVDIVANFIAYWLGAIQEVVGVELLTKEKLPDLYDWSDEFCSAFHESLPPRDKLVTFFRRRFQSTTTATSN
;
A
#
# COMPACT_ATOMS: atom_id res chain seq x y z
N MET A 1 -51.22 15.57 -30.47
CA MET A 1 -51.29 15.53 -28.99
C MET A 1 -49.93 16.00 -28.47
N ALA A 2 -49.88 16.61 -27.30
CA ALA A 2 -48.60 17.00 -26.70
C ALA A 2 -47.74 15.75 -26.43
N GLU A 3 -46.45 15.82 -26.71
CA GLU A 3 -45.53 14.69 -26.50
C GLU A 3 -45.13 14.65 -25.03
N VAL A 4 -45.40 13.52 -24.36
CA VAL A 4 -45.05 13.27 -22.96
C VAL A 4 -44.07 12.11 -22.90
N LYS A 5 -42.89 12.35 -22.31
CA LYS A 5 -41.90 11.29 -22.03
C LYS A 5 -41.57 11.25 -20.56
N LEU A 6 -41.36 10.05 -20.03
CA LEU A 6 -40.87 9.84 -18.68
C LEU A 6 -39.50 9.18 -18.74
N LEU A 7 -38.46 9.93 -18.38
CA LEU A 7 -37.15 9.37 -18.11
C LEU A 7 -37.20 8.72 -16.72
N GLY A 8 -37.02 7.42 -16.65
CA GLY A 8 -37.19 6.66 -15.42
C GLY A 8 -36.41 5.37 -15.43
N SER A 9 -36.48 4.62 -14.33
CA SER A 9 -35.93 3.26 -14.28
C SER A 9 -37.02 2.30 -13.85
N TRP A 10 -37.10 1.13 -14.51
CA TRP A 10 -38.14 0.14 -14.27
C TRP A 10 -38.31 -0.27 -12.80
N GLY A 11 -37.23 -0.27 -12.00
CA GLY A 11 -37.24 -0.67 -10.60
C GLY A 11 -37.42 0.48 -9.59
N SER A 12 -37.51 1.73 -10.04
CA SER A 12 -37.51 2.92 -9.17
C SER A 12 -38.91 3.23 -8.63
N PRO A 13 -39.13 3.28 -7.29
CA PRO A 13 -40.43 3.67 -6.74
C PRO A 13 -40.82 5.09 -7.18
N PHE A 14 -39.85 5.99 -7.35
CA PHE A 14 -40.09 7.37 -7.77
C PHE A 14 -40.59 7.48 -9.21
N SER A 15 -40.06 6.67 -10.13
CA SER A 15 -40.58 6.60 -11.52
C SER A 15 -42.01 6.06 -11.53
N ARG A 16 -42.28 5.03 -10.71
CA ARG A 16 -43.60 4.41 -10.62
C ARG A 16 -44.67 5.34 -10.02
N ARG A 17 -44.28 6.31 -9.18
CA ARG A 17 -45.19 7.38 -8.73
C ARG A 17 -45.73 8.18 -9.91
N VAL A 18 -44.86 8.57 -10.83
CA VAL A 18 -45.22 9.36 -12.02
C VAL A 18 -46.11 8.55 -12.96
N GLU A 19 -45.77 7.29 -13.20
CA GLU A 19 -46.60 6.38 -14.03
C GLU A 19 -47.99 6.16 -13.43
N ALA A 20 -48.10 6.05 -12.10
CA ALA A 20 -49.39 5.95 -11.40
C ALA A 20 -50.25 7.21 -11.62
N ALA A 21 -49.66 8.40 -11.53
CA ALA A 21 -50.35 9.66 -11.79
C ALA A 21 -50.80 9.80 -13.25
N LEU A 22 -49.93 9.48 -14.21
CA LEU A 22 -50.27 9.50 -15.64
C LEU A 22 -51.40 8.53 -15.95
N LYS A 23 -51.42 7.34 -15.32
CA LYS A 23 -52.51 6.37 -15.43
C LYS A 23 -53.82 6.90 -14.87
N LEU A 24 -53.82 7.49 -13.68
CA LEU A 24 -55.02 8.11 -13.08
C LEU A 24 -55.57 9.26 -13.92
N LYS A 25 -54.70 9.97 -14.65
CA LYS A 25 -55.07 11.04 -15.58
C LYS A 25 -55.39 10.56 -17.00
N ASN A 26 -55.24 9.27 -17.28
CA ASN A 26 -55.38 8.69 -18.63
C ASN A 26 -54.53 9.43 -19.69
N VAL A 27 -53.27 9.71 -19.34
CA VAL A 27 -52.30 10.39 -20.20
C VAL A 27 -51.37 9.36 -20.82
N GLU A 28 -51.32 9.33 -22.16
CA GLU A 28 -50.34 8.53 -22.90
C GLU A 28 -48.94 9.15 -22.79
N TYR A 29 -47.92 8.30 -22.67
CA TYR A 29 -46.53 8.73 -22.54
C TYR A 29 -45.56 7.69 -23.10
N GLU A 30 -44.37 8.14 -23.48
CA GLU A 30 -43.22 7.29 -23.79
C GLU A 30 -42.39 7.07 -22.51
N PHE A 31 -42.14 5.82 -22.11
CA PHE A 31 -41.19 5.52 -21.03
C PHE A 31 -39.79 5.31 -21.61
N VAL A 32 -38.83 6.10 -21.16
CA VAL A 32 -37.42 5.98 -21.53
C VAL A 32 -36.69 5.40 -20.32
N ASP A 33 -36.28 4.13 -20.43
CA ASP A 33 -35.54 3.43 -19.37
C ASP A 33 -34.10 3.96 -19.32
N GLU A 34 -33.71 4.49 -18.16
CA GLU A 34 -32.41 5.06 -17.87
C GLU A 34 -31.54 4.06 -17.11
N ASP A 35 -30.31 3.90 -17.58
CA ASP A 35 -29.27 3.19 -16.84
C ASP A 35 -28.68 4.12 -15.77
N LEU A 36 -28.87 3.76 -14.50
CA LEU A 36 -28.39 4.56 -13.37
C LEU A 36 -26.87 4.48 -13.17
N GLN A 37 -26.21 3.45 -13.74
CA GLN A 37 -24.76 3.35 -13.76
C GLN A 37 -24.14 4.18 -14.89
N SER A 38 -24.88 4.34 -16.00
CA SER A 38 -24.46 5.09 -17.18
C SER A 38 -25.56 6.05 -17.64
N LYS A 39 -25.69 7.17 -16.92
CA LYS A 39 -26.76 8.16 -17.12
C LYS A 39 -26.72 8.75 -18.53
N SER A 40 -27.87 8.82 -19.20
CA SER A 40 -27.94 9.35 -20.56
C SER A 40 -27.65 10.86 -20.61
N ALA A 41 -27.15 11.33 -21.76
CA ALA A 41 -26.99 12.77 -22.00
C ALA A 41 -28.32 13.53 -21.91
N LEU A 42 -29.43 12.86 -22.24
CA LEU A 42 -30.78 13.43 -22.14
C LEU A 42 -31.16 13.66 -20.66
N LEU A 43 -30.92 12.70 -19.77
CA LEU A 43 -31.15 12.85 -18.34
C LEU A 43 -30.29 13.97 -17.75
N LEU A 44 -28.99 13.99 -18.06
CA LEU A 44 -28.07 14.99 -17.55
C LEU A 44 -28.43 16.41 -18.02
N LYS A 45 -28.90 16.56 -19.27
CA LYS A 45 -29.40 17.83 -19.80
C LYS A 45 -30.72 18.25 -19.15
N SER A 46 -31.60 17.29 -18.87
CA SER A 46 -32.96 17.55 -18.40
C SER A 46 -33.06 17.80 -16.89
N ASN A 47 -32.14 17.24 -16.10
CA ASN A 47 -31.99 17.52 -14.67
C ASN A 47 -30.50 17.79 -14.33
N PRO A 48 -29.95 18.95 -14.70
CA PRO A 48 -28.53 19.24 -14.52
C PRO A 48 -28.13 19.42 -13.05
N VAL A 49 -29.09 19.72 -12.17
CA VAL A 49 -28.84 19.99 -10.75
C VAL A 49 -28.68 18.70 -9.96
N HIS A 50 -29.68 17.83 -9.99
CA HIS A 50 -29.66 16.60 -9.18
C HIS A 50 -29.23 15.39 -10.00
N GLN A 51 -29.36 15.42 -11.33
CA GLN A 51 -29.02 14.33 -12.24
C GLN A 51 -29.71 13.02 -11.82
N LYS A 52 -30.94 13.12 -11.33
CA LYS A 52 -31.76 12.03 -10.81
C LYS A 52 -33.02 11.85 -11.65
N ILE A 53 -33.46 10.61 -11.73
CA ILE A 53 -34.80 10.22 -12.19
C ILE A 53 -35.81 10.35 -11.04
N PRO A 54 -37.12 10.47 -11.34
CA PRO A 54 -37.71 10.65 -12.66
C PRO A 54 -37.56 12.07 -13.21
N VAL A 55 -37.62 12.19 -14.53
CA VAL A 55 -37.82 13.48 -15.22
C VAL A 55 -38.96 13.31 -16.23
N LEU A 56 -39.99 14.17 -16.14
CA LEU A 56 -41.07 14.23 -17.12
C LEU A 56 -40.72 15.30 -18.17
N LEU A 57 -40.70 14.92 -19.44
CA LEU A 57 -40.62 15.84 -20.56
C LEU A 57 -42.01 16.07 -21.12
N HIS A 58 -42.51 17.30 -21.08
CA HIS A 58 -43.77 17.67 -21.71
C HIS A 58 -43.50 18.71 -22.80
N ASN A 59 -43.55 18.27 -24.07
CA ASN A 59 -43.07 19.02 -25.24
C ASN A 59 -41.64 19.53 -25.03
N ASP A 60 -40.71 18.61 -24.77
CA ASP A 60 -39.28 18.84 -24.52
C ASP A 60 -38.93 19.77 -23.33
N ARG A 61 -39.92 20.15 -22.52
CA ARG A 61 -39.70 20.91 -21.28
C ARG A 61 -39.58 19.95 -20.10
N PRO A 62 -38.43 19.92 -19.41
CA PRO A 62 -38.22 19.01 -18.29
C PRO A 62 -38.86 19.50 -17.00
N ILE A 63 -39.50 18.58 -16.29
CA ILE A 63 -39.95 18.71 -14.91
C ILE A 63 -39.26 17.59 -14.12
N ALA A 64 -38.46 17.96 -13.14
CA ALA A 64 -37.73 17.03 -12.27
C ALA A 64 -38.36 16.99 -10.87
N GLU A 65 -37.96 15.98 -10.08
CA GLU A 65 -38.48 15.66 -8.74
C GLU A 65 -39.88 15.03 -8.77
N SER A 66 -40.02 13.80 -8.26
CA SER A 66 -41.27 13.04 -8.44
C SER A 66 -42.49 13.77 -7.89
N GLN A 67 -42.41 14.41 -6.71
CA GLN A 67 -43.58 15.12 -6.15
C GLN A 67 -43.94 16.37 -6.96
N VAL A 68 -42.96 17.12 -7.47
CA VAL A 68 -43.20 18.28 -8.35
C VAL A 68 -43.85 17.83 -9.66
N ILE A 69 -43.41 16.70 -10.21
CA ILE A 69 -44.03 16.08 -11.39
C ILE A 69 -45.48 15.67 -11.10
N LEU A 70 -45.78 15.12 -9.92
CA LEU A 70 -47.16 14.77 -9.53
C LEU A 70 -48.07 16.00 -9.49
N GLU A 71 -47.60 17.11 -8.90
CA GLU A 71 -48.37 18.36 -8.89
C GLU A 71 -48.57 18.89 -10.31
N TYR A 72 -47.51 18.89 -11.12
CA TYR A 72 -47.58 19.31 -12.52
C TYR A 72 -48.60 18.50 -13.32
N ILE A 73 -48.63 17.18 -13.14
CA ILE A 73 -49.60 16.29 -13.80
C ILE A 73 -51.03 16.63 -13.37
N ASP A 74 -51.25 16.84 -12.07
CA ASP A 74 -52.58 17.15 -11.55
C ASP A 74 -53.12 18.51 -12.04
N GLU A 75 -52.24 19.51 -12.14
CA GLU A 75 -52.58 20.85 -12.60
C GLU A 75 -52.76 20.95 -14.12
N THR A 76 -52.01 20.15 -14.89
CA THR A 76 -52.03 20.17 -16.36
C THR A 76 -53.24 19.43 -16.93
N TRP A 77 -53.54 18.23 -16.41
CA TRP A 77 -54.62 17.37 -16.91
C TRP A 77 -55.81 17.34 -15.93
N LYS A 78 -56.64 18.39 -15.98
CA LYS A 78 -57.77 18.58 -15.05
C LYS A 78 -58.98 17.69 -15.30
N GLU A 79 -59.11 17.15 -16.52
CA GLU A 79 -60.23 16.28 -16.93
C GLU A 79 -60.10 14.84 -16.39
N GLY A 80 -58.93 14.48 -15.84
CA GLY A 80 -58.67 13.17 -15.23
C GLY A 80 -58.93 13.12 -13.71
N PHE A 81 -58.73 11.95 -13.10
CA PHE A 81 -58.96 11.75 -11.67
C PHE A 81 -58.12 12.73 -10.82
N PRO A 82 -58.69 13.46 -9.84
CA PRO A 82 -57.95 14.44 -9.05
C PRO A 82 -56.98 13.75 -8.08
N ILE A 83 -55.69 14.07 -8.18
CA ILE A 83 -54.65 13.53 -7.29
C ILE A 83 -54.59 14.33 -5.99
N LEU A 84 -54.72 15.66 -6.08
CA LEU A 84 -54.80 16.56 -4.93
C LEU A 84 -56.26 16.83 -4.52
N PRO A 85 -56.52 17.00 -3.21
CA PRO A 85 -57.81 17.47 -2.74
C PRO A 85 -58.16 18.87 -3.26
N LYS A 86 -59.47 19.09 -3.49
CA LYS A 86 -60.01 20.39 -3.89
C LYS A 86 -60.00 21.40 -2.74
N ASP A 87 -60.19 20.96 -1.50
CA ASP A 87 -60.12 21.84 -0.34
C ASP A 87 -58.66 22.28 -0.06
N PRO A 88 -58.38 23.57 0.16
CA PRO A 88 -57.01 24.06 0.41
C PRO A 88 -56.34 23.48 1.66
N TYR A 89 -57.10 23.21 2.73
CA TYR A 89 -56.55 22.63 3.95
C TYR A 89 -56.21 21.16 3.74
N GLU A 90 -57.11 20.37 3.15
CA GLU A 90 -56.84 18.97 2.82
C GLU A 90 -55.65 18.83 1.87
N ARG A 91 -55.49 19.77 0.93
CA ARG A 91 -54.32 19.81 0.05
C ARG A 91 -53.02 20.06 0.79
N ALA A 92 -53.03 20.97 1.78
CA ALA A 92 -51.88 21.20 2.64
C ALA A 92 -51.55 19.97 3.50
N GLN A 93 -52.57 19.27 4.02
CA GLN A 93 -52.39 18.01 4.75
C GLN A 93 -51.79 16.91 3.86
N ALA A 94 -52.27 16.76 2.63
CA ALA A 94 -51.71 15.80 1.68
C ALA A 94 -50.23 16.04 1.40
N ARG A 95 -49.83 17.31 1.21
CA ARG A 95 -48.41 17.68 1.05
C ARG A 95 -47.57 17.42 2.29
N PHE A 96 -48.11 17.73 3.48
CA PHE A 96 -47.44 17.45 4.74
C PHE A 96 -47.11 15.96 4.87
N TRP A 97 -48.10 15.09 4.64
CA TRP A 97 -47.92 13.64 4.75
C TRP A 97 -47.03 13.07 3.66
N ALA A 98 -47.16 13.53 2.41
CA ALA A 98 -46.24 13.17 1.33
C ALA A 98 -44.78 13.50 1.68
N ARG A 99 -44.55 14.68 2.28
CA ARG A 99 -43.21 15.08 2.73
C ARG A 99 -42.73 14.28 3.94
N PHE A 100 -43.60 14.00 4.90
CA PHE A 100 -43.28 13.12 6.04
C PHE A 100 -42.82 11.73 5.57
N ILE A 101 -43.50 11.17 4.57
CA ILE A 101 -43.14 9.88 3.98
C ILE A 101 -41.73 9.93 3.37
N ASP A 102 -41.43 10.93 2.53
CA ASP A 102 -40.14 11.04 1.84
C ASP A 102 -38.98 11.45 2.77
N GLU A 103 -39.23 12.30 3.76
CA GLU A 103 -38.18 12.82 4.66
C GLU A 103 -37.97 11.98 5.92
N LYS A 104 -38.95 11.16 6.33
CA LYS A 104 -38.89 10.37 7.57
C LYS A 104 -39.03 8.88 7.31
N CYS A 105 -40.16 8.43 6.77
CA CYS A 105 -40.43 7.00 6.63
C CYS A 105 -39.45 6.32 5.67
N LEU A 106 -39.20 6.91 4.50
CA LEU A 106 -38.30 6.33 3.50
C LEU A 106 -36.86 6.20 4.04
N PRO A 107 -36.21 7.25 4.59
CA PRO A 107 -34.87 7.10 5.16
C PRO A 107 -34.80 6.11 6.33
N ALA A 108 -35.79 6.13 7.24
CA ALA A 108 -35.78 5.24 8.39
C ALA A 108 -35.96 3.77 8.00
N THR A 109 -36.90 3.46 7.11
CA THR A 109 -37.08 2.09 6.60
C THR A 109 -35.88 1.63 5.78
N TRP A 110 -35.26 2.52 4.98
CA TRP A 110 -34.04 2.18 4.25
C TRP A 110 -32.88 1.88 5.20
N LYS A 111 -32.72 2.68 6.25
CA LYS A 111 -31.72 2.46 7.31
C LYS A 111 -31.98 1.17 8.07
N ALA A 112 -33.24 0.84 8.38
CA ALA A 112 -33.58 -0.40 9.06
C ALA A 112 -33.30 -1.65 8.21
N LEU A 113 -33.44 -1.55 6.89
CA LEU A 113 -33.20 -2.66 5.96
C LEU A 113 -31.72 -2.81 5.56
N TRP A 114 -30.95 -1.72 5.52
CA TRP A 114 -29.59 -1.72 4.94
C TRP A 114 -28.50 -1.11 5.83
N GLY A 115 -28.86 -0.52 6.97
CA GLY A 115 -27.90 0.12 7.87
C GLY A 115 -27.06 -0.89 8.67
N SER A 116 -25.77 -0.57 8.87
CA SER A 116 -24.83 -1.41 9.61
C SER A 116 -24.66 -1.02 11.09
N GLU A 117 -25.09 0.18 11.48
CA GLU A 117 -24.96 0.73 12.84
C GLU A 117 -26.29 0.72 13.59
N GLU A 118 -26.29 0.16 14.82
CA GLU A 118 -27.46 0.08 15.72
C GLU A 118 -28.73 -0.48 15.06
N PRO A 119 -28.70 -1.69 14.47
CA PRO A 119 -29.80 -2.22 13.65
C PRO A 119 -31.13 -2.31 14.42
N GLU A 120 -31.11 -2.70 15.69
CA GLU A 120 -32.30 -2.80 16.53
C GLU A 120 -33.02 -1.45 16.70
N LYS A 121 -32.24 -0.38 16.94
CA LYS A 121 -32.77 0.98 17.10
C LYS A 121 -33.29 1.55 15.79
N ALA A 122 -32.62 1.24 14.67
CA ALA A 122 -33.11 1.64 13.35
C ALA A 122 -34.44 0.96 13.01
N VAL A 123 -34.60 -0.32 13.34
CA VAL A 123 -35.86 -1.05 13.21
C VAL A 123 -36.95 -0.44 14.10
N GLU A 124 -36.62 -0.11 15.35
CA GLU A 124 -37.55 0.53 16.28
C GLU A 124 -38.04 1.89 15.75
N GLU A 125 -37.11 2.76 15.32
CA GLU A 125 -37.43 4.06 14.72
C GLU A 125 -38.33 3.93 13.49
N ALA A 126 -38.00 3.02 12.57
CA ALA A 126 -38.81 2.75 11.39
C ALA A 126 -40.22 2.27 11.75
N CYS A 127 -40.34 1.37 12.73
CA CYS A 127 -41.63 0.88 13.20
C CYS A 127 -42.48 2.01 13.81
N GLU A 128 -41.90 2.90 14.62
CA GLU A 128 -42.62 4.04 15.20
C GLU A 128 -43.12 5.00 14.12
N LEU A 129 -42.32 5.29 13.10
CA LEU A 129 -42.74 6.14 11.99
C LEU A 129 -43.85 5.50 11.14
N LEU A 130 -43.81 4.19 10.92
CA LEU A 130 -44.88 3.47 10.22
C LEU A 130 -46.18 3.42 11.06
N LYS A 131 -46.09 3.33 12.39
CA LYS A 131 -47.25 3.45 13.29
C LYS A 131 -47.93 4.83 13.18
N ILE A 132 -47.17 5.90 12.96
CA ILE A 132 -47.76 7.23 12.73
C ILE A 132 -48.62 7.21 11.46
N LEU A 133 -48.16 6.57 10.37
CA LEU A 133 -48.94 6.44 9.14
C LEU A 133 -50.17 5.54 9.31
N GLU A 134 -50.04 4.42 10.02
CA GLU A 134 -51.18 3.56 10.40
C GLU A 134 -52.29 4.35 11.10
N ASN A 135 -51.90 5.21 12.05
CA ASN A 135 -52.82 6.06 12.79
C ASN A 135 -53.44 7.18 11.94
N GLU A 136 -52.71 7.70 10.95
CA GLU A 136 -53.25 8.71 10.02
C GLU A 136 -54.24 8.10 9.01
N LEU A 137 -53.95 6.89 8.52
CA LEU A 137 -54.84 6.16 7.61
C LEU A 137 -56.22 5.91 8.26
N LYS A 138 -56.23 5.68 9.58
CA LYS A 138 -57.45 5.42 10.38
C LYS A 138 -58.22 4.24 9.77
N ASP A 139 -59.49 4.41 9.45
CA ASP A 139 -60.33 3.36 8.86
C ASP A 139 -60.62 3.62 7.38
N LYS A 140 -59.86 4.53 6.75
CA LYS A 140 -60.01 4.86 5.33
C LYS A 140 -59.42 3.76 4.46
N LYS A 141 -59.97 3.58 3.27
CA LYS A 141 -59.44 2.67 2.25
C LYS A 141 -58.08 3.15 1.72
N PHE A 142 -57.95 4.46 1.49
CA PHE A 142 -56.77 5.18 1.06
C PHE A 142 -56.57 6.42 1.93
N PHE A 143 -55.37 7.02 1.97
CA PHE A 143 -55.12 8.23 2.76
C PHE A 143 -56.04 9.39 2.37
N ALA A 144 -56.42 9.46 1.09
CA ALA A 144 -57.40 10.39 0.54
C ALA A 144 -58.88 9.94 0.69
N GLY A 145 -59.17 8.86 1.41
CA GLY A 145 -60.54 8.36 1.67
C GLY A 145 -60.85 7.09 0.87
N GLU A 146 -61.83 7.17 -0.03
CA GLU A 146 -62.27 6.02 -0.85
C GLU A 146 -61.43 5.80 -2.11
N THR A 147 -60.58 6.77 -2.45
CA THR A 147 -59.82 6.80 -3.70
C THR A 147 -58.36 7.14 -3.46
N VAL A 148 -57.48 6.72 -4.39
CA VAL A 148 -56.05 7.02 -4.35
C VAL A 148 -55.81 8.53 -4.52
N GLY A 149 -55.04 9.15 -3.63
CA GLY A 149 -54.58 10.53 -3.77
C GLY A 149 -53.05 10.66 -3.71
N LEU A 150 -52.55 11.90 -3.57
CA LEU A 150 -51.12 12.20 -3.52
C LEU A 150 -50.35 11.34 -2.50
N VAL A 151 -50.86 11.26 -1.27
CA VAL A 151 -50.20 10.53 -0.17
C VAL A 151 -50.05 9.05 -0.50
N ASP A 152 -51.10 8.45 -1.08
CA ASP A 152 -51.10 7.06 -1.51
C ASP A 152 -50.05 6.80 -2.60
N ILE A 153 -50.00 7.67 -3.61
CA ILE A 153 -49.01 7.58 -4.69
C ILE A 153 -47.60 7.69 -4.11
N VAL A 154 -47.34 8.65 -3.23
CA VAL A 154 -46.01 8.85 -2.61
C VAL A 154 -45.64 7.67 -1.69
N ALA A 155 -46.60 7.09 -0.99
CA ALA A 155 -46.39 5.91 -0.14
C ALA A 155 -46.17 4.60 -0.94
N ASN A 156 -46.18 4.61 -2.27
CA ASN A 156 -46.06 3.39 -3.09
C ASN A 156 -44.86 2.49 -2.74
N PHE A 157 -43.75 3.06 -2.29
CA PHE A 157 -42.57 2.30 -1.86
C PHE A 157 -42.90 1.41 -0.64
N ILE A 158 -43.73 1.89 0.30
CA ILE A 158 -44.22 1.14 1.45
C ILE A 158 -45.12 0.00 0.97
N ALA A 159 -45.98 0.30 -0.01
CA ALA A 159 -46.96 -0.67 -0.50
C ALA A 159 -46.30 -1.91 -1.14
N PHE A 160 -45.23 -1.72 -1.91
CA PHE A 160 -44.63 -2.80 -2.71
C PHE A 160 -43.15 -3.08 -2.40
N TRP A 161 -42.28 -2.06 -2.45
CA TRP A 161 -40.82 -2.24 -2.31
C TRP A 161 -40.42 -2.66 -0.91
N LEU A 162 -40.99 -2.03 0.12
CA LEU A 162 -40.75 -2.38 1.52
C LEU A 162 -41.06 -3.86 1.75
N ARG A 163 -42.23 -4.34 1.30
CA ARG A 163 -42.61 -5.75 1.44
C ARG A 163 -41.66 -6.71 0.71
N ALA A 164 -41.24 -6.37 -0.50
CA ALA A 164 -40.33 -7.20 -1.27
C ALA A 164 -38.91 -7.24 -0.65
N ILE A 165 -38.39 -6.11 -0.18
CA ILE A 165 -37.03 -5.99 0.36
C ILE A 165 -36.95 -6.56 1.77
N GLN A 166 -37.97 -6.33 2.61
CA GLN A 166 -37.98 -6.84 3.98
C GLN A 166 -37.96 -8.38 4.00
N GLU A 167 -38.64 -9.04 3.06
CA GLU A 167 -38.57 -10.50 2.85
C GLU A 167 -37.17 -10.96 2.42
N LEU A 168 -36.51 -10.19 1.54
CA LEU A 168 -35.15 -10.48 1.08
C LEU A 168 -34.13 -10.39 2.21
N VAL A 169 -34.25 -9.38 3.07
CA VAL A 169 -33.29 -9.08 4.16
C VAL A 169 -33.60 -9.88 5.43
N GLY A 170 -34.84 -10.33 5.62
CA GLY A 170 -35.26 -11.06 6.82
C GLY A 170 -35.59 -10.14 8.02
N VAL A 171 -35.84 -8.85 7.77
CA VAL A 171 -36.28 -7.87 8.78
C VAL A 171 -37.76 -7.60 8.56
N GLU A 172 -38.60 -7.68 9.58
CA GLU A 172 -40.05 -7.47 9.43
C GLU A 172 -40.49 -6.09 9.95
N LEU A 173 -40.76 -5.15 9.03
CA LEU A 173 -41.22 -3.79 9.32
C LEU A 173 -42.73 -3.62 9.12
N LEU A 174 -43.27 -4.15 8.01
CA LEU A 174 -44.70 -4.11 7.69
C LEU A 174 -45.29 -5.52 7.70
N SER A 175 -46.13 -5.83 8.69
CA SER A 175 -46.87 -7.09 8.77
C SER A 175 -48.31 -6.86 9.19
N LYS A 176 -49.19 -7.79 8.83
CA LYS A 176 -50.62 -7.73 9.16
C LYS A 176 -50.88 -7.75 10.66
N GLU A 177 -49.98 -8.35 11.43
CA GLU A 177 -50.07 -8.40 12.90
C GLU A 177 -49.72 -7.05 13.53
N LYS A 178 -48.66 -6.38 13.05
CA LYS A 178 -48.16 -5.13 13.63
C LYS A 178 -48.92 -3.89 13.15
N LEU A 179 -49.25 -3.84 11.85
CA LEU A 179 -49.78 -2.66 11.16
C LEU A 179 -50.92 -3.08 10.20
N PRO A 180 -52.05 -3.58 10.73
CA PRO A 180 -53.10 -4.20 9.92
C PRO A 180 -53.72 -3.26 8.89
N LYS A 181 -53.90 -1.96 9.19
CA LYS A 181 -54.55 -1.00 8.30
C LYS A 181 -53.63 -0.67 7.13
N LEU A 182 -52.37 -0.36 7.41
CA LEU A 182 -51.35 -0.07 6.41
C LEU A 182 -51.03 -1.31 5.56
N TYR A 183 -51.05 -2.51 6.17
CA TYR A 183 -50.91 -3.75 5.41
C TYR A 183 -52.08 -3.95 4.43
N ASN A 184 -53.33 -3.81 4.88
CA ASN A 184 -54.51 -3.93 4.00
C ASN A 184 -54.52 -2.84 2.92
N TRP A 185 -54.16 -1.60 3.27
CA TRP A 185 -53.97 -0.51 2.31
C TRP A 185 -52.93 -0.86 1.25
N SER A 186 -51.83 -1.51 1.63
CA SER A 186 -50.81 -1.94 0.67
C SER A 186 -51.33 -2.94 -0.36
N ASP A 187 -52.19 -3.88 0.05
CA ASP A 187 -52.84 -4.84 -0.85
C ASP A 187 -53.81 -4.14 -1.81
N GLU A 188 -54.63 -3.21 -1.31
CA GLU A 188 -55.55 -2.41 -2.12
C GLU A 188 -54.80 -1.52 -3.13
N PHE A 189 -53.73 -0.85 -2.70
CA PHE A 189 -52.89 -0.03 -3.57
C PHE A 189 -52.25 -0.88 -4.68
N CYS A 190 -51.67 -2.04 -4.33
CA CYS A 190 -51.06 -2.93 -5.30
C CYS A 190 -52.08 -3.51 -6.29
N SER A 191 -53.31 -3.75 -5.86
CA SER A 191 -54.42 -4.18 -6.73
C SER A 191 -54.78 -3.12 -7.77
N VAL A 192 -54.87 -1.85 -7.38
CA VAL A 192 -55.16 -0.72 -8.29
C VAL A 192 -54.06 -0.54 -9.34
N PHE A 193 -52.79 -0.71 -8.94
CA PHE A 193 -51.63 -0.43 -9.77
C PHE A 193 -50.89 -1.69 -10.25
N GLN A 194 -51.54 -2.85 -10.27
CA GLN A 194 -50.90 -4.13 -10.58
C GLN A 194 -50.07 -4.10 -11.88
N GLU A 195 -50.57 -3.44 -12.92
CA GLU A 195 -49.90 -3.30 -14.22
C GLU A 195 -48.72 -2.32 -14.23
N ASN A 196 -48.65 -1.42 -13.24
CA ASN A 196 -47.62 -0.39 -13.11
C ASN A 196 -46.46 -0.86 -12.22
N LEU A 197 -46.67 -1.89 -11.39
CA LEU A 197 -45.66 -2.42 -10.49
C LEU A 197 -44.61 -3.24 -11.26
N PRO A 198 -43.33 -3.18 -10.86
CA PRO A 198 -42.30 -4.00 -11.49
C PRO A 198 -42.48 -5.49 -11.12
N PRO A 199 -41.97 -6.44 -11.93
CA PRO A 199 -42.02 -7.85 -11.59
C PRO A 199 -41.28 -8.12 -10.26
N LYS A 200 -41.97 -8.67 -9.25
CA LYS A 200 -41.42 -8.87 -7.90
C LYS A 200 -40.11 -9.66 -7.92
N ASP A 201 -40.05 -10.77 -8.66
CA ASP A 201 -38.83 -11.60 -8.73
C ASP A 201 -37.64 -10.86 -9.34
N ARG A 202 -37.88 -10.05 -10.38
CA ARG A 202 -36.84 -9.22 -11.01
C ARG A 202 -36.35 -8.14 -10.03
N LEU A 203 -37.27 -7.52 -9.31
CA LEU A 203 -36.96 -6.50 -8.29
C LEU A 203 -36.13 -7.11 -7.15
N VAL A 204 -36.55 -8.25 -6.62
CA VAL A 204 -35.83 -8.99 -5.57
C VAL A 204 -34.45 -9.40 -6.06
N ALA A 205 -34.32 -9.91 -7.29
CA ALA A 205 -33.01 -10.24 -7.86
C ALA A 205 -32.09 -9.02 -7.99
N HIS A 206 -32.60 -7.87 -8.43
CA HIS A 206 -31.85 -6.62 -8.52
C HIS A 206 -31.32 -6.15 -7.15
N PHE A 207 -32.17 -6.17 -6.11
CA PHE A 207 -31.75 -5.82 -4.76
C PHE A 207 -30.89 -6.91 -4.10
N ARG A 208 -31.01 -8.17 -4.51
CA ARG A 208 -30.14 -9.26 -4.05
C ARG A 208 -28.72 -9.08 -4.56
N VAL A 209 -28.52 -8.75 -5.84
CA VAL A 209 -27.19 -8.43 -6.38
C VAL A 209 -26.60 -7.20 -5.67
N SER A 210 -27.42 -6.19 -5.40
CA SER A 210 -26.99 -5.01 -4.63
C SER A 210 -26.62 -5.37 -3.19
N ALA A 211 -27.39 -6.24 -2.53
CA ALA A 211 -27.10 -6.77 -1.20
C ALA A 211 -25.81 -7.60 -1.17
N TYR A 212 -25.53 -8.40 -2.20
CA TYR A 212 -24.27 -9.14 -2.36
C TYR A 212 -23.09 -8.21 -2.67
N SER A 213 -23.29 -7.11 -3.43
CA SER A 213 -22.25 -6.11 -3.67
C SER A 213 -21.95 -5.22 -2.46
N MET A 214 -22.90 -5.13 -1.52
CA MET A 214 -22.70 -4.54 -0.20
C MET A 214 -22.39 -5.61 0.88
N ALA A 215 -22.27 -6.88 0.50
CA ALA A 215 -21.90 -7.95 1.41
C ALA A 215 -20.37 -8.00 1.52
N GLU A 216 -19.88 -7.67 2.73
CA GLU A 216 -18.51 -7.84 3.21
C GLU A 216 -17.40 -7.10 2.42
N GLU A 217 -17.18 -5.82 2.74
CA GLU A 217 -15.97 -5.12 2.31
C GLU A 217 -14.76 -5.67 3.08
N VAL A 218 -13.94 -6.48 2.41
CA VAL A 218 -12.69 -7.01 2.96
C VAL A 218 -11.50 -6.29 2.31
N LYS A 219 -10.70 -5.58 3.10
CA LYS A 219 -9.44 -4.96 2.66
C LYS A 219 -8.27 -5.52 3.43
N LEU A 220 -7.17 -5.79 2.76
CA LEU A 220 -5.90 -6.17 3.38
C LEU A 220 -4.88 -5.06 3.17
N LEU A 221 -4.52 -4.36 4.25
CA LEU A 221 -3.37 -3.46 4.24
C LEU A 221 -2.09 -4.28 4.39
N GLY A 222 -1.19 -4.20 3.42
CA GLY A 222 -0.03 -5.06 3.38
C GLY A 222 1.08 -4.54 2.48
N VAL A 223 2.18 -5.29 2.45
CA VAL A 223 3.31 -5.03 1.54
C VAL A 223 3.49 -6.26 0.66
N TRP A 224 3.63 -6.08 -0.66
CA TRP A 224 3.70 -7.20 -1.59
C TRP A 224 4.80 -8.22 -1.24
N GLY A 225 5.91 -7.80 -0.66
CA GLY A 225 7.06 -8.65 -0.30
C GLY A 225 6.99 -9.28 1.08
N SER A 226 5.98 -8.96 1.91
CA SER A 226 5.93 -9.36 3.32
C SER A 226 5.41 -10.79 3.50
N PRO A 227 6.14 -11.70 4.20
CA PRO A 227 5.63 -13.03 4.51
C PRO A 227 4.35 -12.97 5.35
N TYR A 228 4.21 -11.97 6.23
CA TYR A 228 3.04 -11.82 7.10
C TYR A 228 1.80 -11.40 6.32
N SER A 229 1.93 -10.50 5.33
CA SER A 229 0.81 -10.15 4.44
C SER A 229 0.36 -11.35 3.61
N ARG A 230 1.33 -12.14 3.10
CA ARG A 230 1.01 -13.34 2.31
C ARG A 230 0.35 -14.44 3.12
N ARG A 231 0.55 -14.53 4.44
CA ARG A 231 -0.23 -15.44 5.30
C ARG A 231 -1.73 -15.16 5.18
N VAL A 232 -2.10 -13.88 5.28
CA VAL A 232 -3.51 -13.45 5.23
C VAL A 232 -4.10 -13.68 3.84
N GLU A 233 -3.37 -13.33 2.78
CA GLU A 233 -3.84 -13.59 1.40
C GLU A 233 -4.05 -15.08 1.12
N ILE A 234 -3.12 -15.94 1.57
CA ILE A 234 -3.25 -17.40 1.43
C ILE A 234 -4.53 -17.88 2.13
N ALA A 235 -4.81 -17.40 3.34
CA ALA A 235 -6.01 -17.76 4.07
C ALA A 235 -7.30 -17.27 3.39
N LEU A 236 -7.34 -16.02 2.92
CA LEU A 236 -8.48 -15.48 2.17
C LEU A 236 -8.74 -16.28 0.89
N LYS A 237 -7.68 -16.64 0.15
CA LYS A 237 -7.78 -17.49 -1.05
C LYS A 237 -8.28 -18.91 -0.72
N LEU A 238 -7.77 -19.55 0.33
CA LEU A 238 -8.26 -20.87 0.77
C LEU A 238 -9.75 -20.83 1.15
N LYS A 239 -10.21 -19.71 1.71
CA LYS A 239 -11.64 -19.47 2.02
C LYS A 239 -12.47 -18.98 0.85
N ASN A 240 -11.86 -18.73 -0.32
CA ASN A 240 -12.52 -18.14 -1.48
C ASN A 240 -13.23 -16.80 -1.15
N VAL A 241 -12.55 -15.95 -0.38
CA VAL A 241 -13.02 -14.62 0.00
C VAL A 241 -12.38 -13.58 -0.92
N GLU A 242 -13.21 -12.79 -1.60
CA GLU A 242 -12.76 -11.64 -2.38
C GLU A 242 -12.28 -10.51 -1.46
N TYR A 243 -11.20 -9.83 -1.83
CA TYR A 243 -10.64 -8.74 -1.03
C TYR A 243 -9.89 -7.72 -1.88
N GLU A 244 -9.80 -6.48 -1.40
CA GLU A 244 -8.92 -5.45 -1.94
C GLU A 244 -7.58 -5.47 -1.21
N PHE A 245 -6.48 -5.65 -1.95
CA PHE A 245 -5.14 -5.48 -1.41
C PHE A 245 -4.70 -4.01 -1.51
N VAL A 246 -4.42 -3.39 -0.37
CA VAL A 246 -3.93 -2.02 -0.29
C VAL A 246 -2.45 -2.05 0.05
N GLU A 247 -1.61 -1.69 -0.93
CA GLU A 247 -0.15 -1.61 -0.76
C GLU A 247 0.21 -0.46 0.17
N GLU A 248 0.98 -0.75 1.21
CA GLU A 248 1.48 0.22 2.18
C GLU A 248 2.96 0.58 1.94
N ASP A 249 3.31 1.84 2.17
CA ASP A 249 4.70 2.29 2.24
C ASP A 249 5.15 2.29 3.72
N LEU A 250 6.13 1.44 4.06
CA LEU A 250 6.62 1.34 5.45
C LEU A 250 7.51 2.52 5.87
N GLN A 251 8.05 3.29 4.92
CA GLN A 251 8.78 4.53 5.19
C GLN A 251 7.82 5.70 5.44
N SER A 252 6.70 5.71 4.71
CA SER A 252 5.64 6.73 4.80
C SER A 252 4.27 6.09 5.05
N LYS A 253 4.09 5.57 6.28
CA LYS A 253 2.89 4.80 6.66
C LYS A 253 1.61 5.60 6.47
N SER A 254 0.59 4.97 5.88
CA SER A 254 -0.68 5.65 5.62
C SER A 254 -1.41 6.02 6.92
N ALA A 255 -2.22 7.10 6.88
CA ALA A 255 -3.10 7.44 7.99
C ALA A 255 -4.10 6.32 8.31
N LEU A 256 -4.47 5.52 7.30
CA LEU A 256 -5.36 4.38 7.46
C LEU A 256 -4.70 3.26 8.26
N LEU A 257 -3.43 2.92 7.98
CA LEU A 257 -2.65 1.94 8.76
C LEU A 257 -2.47 2.40 10.20
N LEU A 258 -2.08 3.66 10.41
CA LEU A 258 -1.86 4.23 11.74
C LEU A 258 -3.16 4.26 12.58
N LYS A 259 -4.29 4.58 11.96
CA LYS A 259 -5.61 4.55 12.62
C LYS A 259 -6.06 3.12 12.92
N SER A 260 -5.79 2.18 12.03
CA SER A 260 -6.29 0.80 12.11
C SER A 260 -5.45 -0.08 13.03
N ASN A 261 -4.15 0.18 13.19
CA ASN A 261 -3.28 -0.48 14.16
C ASN A 261 -2.49 0.56 14.98
N PRO A 262 -3.14 1.29 15.90
CA PRO A 262 -2.49 2.39 16.64
C PRO A 262 -1.43 1.89 17.64
N VAL A 263 -1.50 0.62 18.06
CA VAL A 263 -0.61 0.02 19.06
C VAL A 263 0.75 -0.31 18.45
N HIS A 264 0.77 -1.11 17.39
CA HIS A 264 2.02 -1.59 16.80
C HIS A 264 2.39 -0.85 15.51
N GLN A 265 1.41 -0.24 14.83
CA GLN A 265 1.61 0.47 13.56
C GLN A 265 2.30 -0.43 12.52
N LYS A 266 1.96 -1.72 12.52
CA LYS A 266 2.55 -2.77 11.67
C LYS A 266 1.48 -3.38 10.76
N ILE A 267 1.95 -3.85 9.61
CA ILE A 267 1.21 -4.71 8.68
C ILE A 267 1.39 -6.19 9.05
N PRO A 268 0.48 -7.09 8.62
CA PRO A 268 -0.78 -6.82 7.93
C PRO A 268 -1.87 -6.28 8.86
N VAL A 269 -2.85 -5.59 8.26
CA VAL A 269 -4.14 -5.28 8.89
C VAL A 269 -5.26 -5.71 7.96
N LEU A 270 -6.19 -6.52 8.47
CA LEU A 270 -7.43 -6.86 7.75
C LEU A 270 -8.53 -5.91 8.20
N LEU A 271 -9.15 -5.20 7.27
CA LEU A 271 -10.38 -4.46 7.50
C LEU A 271 -11.54 -5.30 7.00
N HIS A 272 -12.40 -5.75 7.91
CA HIS A 272 -13.65 -6.40 7.54
C HIS A 272 -14.81 -5.47 7.90
N ASN A 273 -15.48 -4.91 6.87
CA ASN A 273 -16.52 -3.89 7.02
C ASN A 273 -16.04 -2.69 7.85
N GLY A 274 -14.83 -2.20 7.53
CA GLY A 274 -14.18 -1.09 8.24
C GLY A 274 -13.65 -1.40 9.64
N LYS A 275 -13.85 -2.61 10.18
CA LYS A 275 -13.33 -3.03 11.49
C LYS A 275 -11.92 -3.60 11.34
N PRO A 276 -10.90 -3.01 11.98
CA PRO A 276 -9.53 -3.48 11.84
C PRO A 276 -9.22 -4.68 12.73
N LEU A 277 -8.51 -5.66 12.16
CA LEU A 277 -7.80 -6.72 12.86
C LEU A 277 -6.31 -6.63 12.52
N ALA A 278 -5.48 -6.64 13.56
CA ALA A 278 -4.02 -6.66 13.45
C ALA A 278 -3.47 -8.02 13.92
N GLU A 279 -2.19 -8.26 13.65
CA GLU A 279 -1.46 -9.51 13.93
C GLU A 279 -1.85 -10.67 13.01
N SER A 280 -0.91 -11.11 12.16
CA SER A 280 -1.19 -12.11 11.11
C SER A 280 -1.85 -13.39 11.64
N GLN A 281 -1.37 -13.98 12.75
CA GLN A 281 -1.99 -15.20 13.31
C GLN A 281 -3.40 -14.97 13.85
N VAL A 282 -3.66 -13.81 14.48
CA VAL A 282 -5.00 -13.45 14.96
C VAL A 282 -5.96 -13.28 13.77
N ILE A 283 -5.48 -12.64 12.70
CA ILE A 283 -6.23 -12.51 11.45
C ILE A 283 -6.52 -13.89 10.83
N LEU A 284 -5.57 -14.83 10.85
CA LEU A 284 -5.79 -16.20 10.35
C LEU A 284 -6.89 -16.93 11.15
N GLU A 285 -6.87 -16.83 12.48
CA GLU A 285 -7.93 -17.41 13.32
C GLU A 285 -9.29 -16.77 13.02
N TYR A 286 -9.34 -15.44 12.90
CA TYR A 286 -10.55 -14.72 12.54
C TYR A 286 -11.10 -15.14 11.18
N ILE A 287 -10.24 -15.31 10.17
CA ILE A 287 -10.65 -15.79 8.84
C ILE A 287 -11.25 -17.19 8.93
N ASP A 288 -10.62 -18.10 9.70
CA ASP A 288 -11.12 -19.47 9.83
C ASP A 288 -12.46 -19.55 10.58
N GLU A 289 -12.63 -18.71 11.61
CA GLU A 289 -13.84 -18.65 12.43
C GLU A 289 -15.00 -17.89 11.77
N THR A 290 -14.71 -16.94 10.89
CA THR A 290 -15.72 -16.11 10.20
C THR A 290 -16.29 -16.87 8.99
N TRP A 291 -15.43 -17.38 8.10
CA TRP A 291 -15.84 -18.07 6.88
C TRP A 291 -15.76 -19.60 7.07
N LYS A 292 -16.74 -20.15 7.78
CA LYS A 292 -16.77 -21.58 8.19
C LYS A 292 -17.08 -22.57 7.07
N GLU A 293 -17.77 -22.11 6.02
CA GLU A 293 -18.17 -22.96 4.88
C GLU A 293 -17.02 -23.21 3.88
N GLY A 294 -15.87 -22.56 4.06
CA GLY A 294 -14.67 -22.73 3.24
C GLY A 294 -13.67 -23.77 3.76
N PHE A 295 -12.51 -23.85 3.12
CA PHE A 295 -11.42 -24.74 3.52
C PHE A 295 -11.04 -24.57 5.01
N PRO A 296 -10.98 -25.64 5.84
CA PRO A 296 -10.66 -25.52 7.25
C PRO A 296 -9.15 -25.29 7.45
N ILE A 297 -8.77 -24.15 8.03
CA ILE A 297 -7.36 -23.81 8.32
C ILE A 297 -6.93 -24.45 9.64
N LEU A 298 -7.79 -24.44 10.66
CA LEU A 298 -7.56 -25.11 11.93
C LEU A 298 -8.20 -26.52 11.96
N PRO A 299 -7.58 -27.48 12.67
CA PRO A 299 -8.20 -28.75 12.99
C PRO A 299 -9.50 -28.59 13.79
N LYS A 300 -10.45 -29.50 13.57
CA LYS A 300 -11.72 -29.55 14.34
C LYS A 300 -11.51 -30.08 15.76
N ASP A 301 -10.59 -31.02 15.95
CA ASP A 301 -10.28 -31.57 17.26
C ASP A 301 -9.61 -30.52 18.15
N PRO A 302 -10.07 -30.29 19.40
CA PRO A 302 -9.50 -29.28 20.28
C PRO A 302 -8.03 -29.46 20.61
N TYR A 303 -7.55 -30.71 20.72
CA TYR A 303 -6.16 -31.01 21.02
C TYR A 303 -5.27 -30.76 19.80
N GLU A 304 -5.67 -31.24 18.62
CA GLU A 304 -4.96 -30.95 17.37
C GLU A 304 -4.89 -29.44 17.08
N ARG A 305 -5.98 -28.72 17.36
CA ARG A 305 -6.02 -27.26 17.25
C ARG A 305 -5.04 -26.57 18.20
N ALA A 306 -4.92 -27.05 19.44
CA ALA A 306 -3.92 -26.55 20.39
C ALA A 306 -2.49 -26.86 19.91
N GLN A 307 -2.26 -28.03 19.34
CA GLN A 307 -0.96 -28.43 18.78
C GLN A 307 -0.57 -27.56 17.58
N ALA A 308 -1.51 -27.25 16.69
CA ALA A 308 -1.28 -26.35 15.56
C ALA A 308 -0.86 -24.95 16.03
N ARG A 309 -1.53 -24.40 17.05
CA ARG A 309 -1.15 -23.11 17.65
C ARG A 309 0.23 -23.14 18.31
N PHE A 310 0.56 -24.24 19.00
CA PHE A 310 1.88 -24.40 19.60
C PHE A 310 2.98 -24.32 18.55
N TRP A 311 2.85 -25.07 17.44
CA TRP A 311 3.85 -25.07 16.38
C TRP A 311 3.91 -23.75 15.60
N ALA A 312 2.76 -23.12 15.32
CA ALA A 312 2.72 -21.78 14.73
C ALA A 312 3.47 -20.76 15.60
N ARG A 313 3.27 -20.80 16.93
CA ARG A 313 4.01 -19.95 17.87
C ARG A 313 5.49 -20.29 17.93
N PHE A 314 5.86 -21.58 17.93
CA PHE A 314 7.26 -22.00 17.91
C PHE A 314 7.99 -21.49 16.65
N ILE A 315 7.33 -21.50 15.50
CA ILE A 315 7.90 -20.93 14.26
C ILE A 315 8.17 -19.43 14.44
N ASP A 316 7.17 -18.65 14.86
CA ASP A 316 7.29 -17.19 14.98
C ASP A 316 8.23 -16.74 16.10
N GLU A 317 8.28 -17.45 17.22
CA GLU A 317 9.06 -17.06 18.40
C GLU A 317 10.47 -17.65 18.44
N LYS A 318 10.74 -18.74 17.71
CA LYS A 318 12.03 -19.44 17.73
C LYS A 318 12.67 -19.52 16.35
N CYS A 319 12.03 -20.20 15.41
CA CYS A 319 12.64 -20.49 14.10
C CYS A 319 12.88 -19.21 13.30
N LEU A 320 11.90 -18.31 13.27
CA LEU A 320 11.98 -17.07 12.53
C LEU A 320 13.08 -16.16 13.11
N PRO A 321 13.11 -15.82 14.42
CA PRO A 321 14.23 -15.07 15.00
C PRO A 321 15.62 -15.68 14.76
N ALA A 322 15.77 -17.00 14.88
CA ALA A 322 17.05 -17.67 14.67
C ALA A 322 17.51 -17.60 13.20
N THR A 323 16.61 -17.88 12.25
CA THR A 323 16.92 -17.73 10.81
C THR A 323 17.18 -16.27 10.46
N TYR A 324 16.44 -15.31 11.03
CA TYR A 324 16.70 -13.88 10.87
C TYR A 324 18.11 -13.51 11.36
N LYS A 325 18.55 -14.04 12.51
CA LYS A 325 19.89 -13.81 13.05
C LYS A 325 20.99 -14.32 12.11
N VAL A 326 20.77 -15.41 11.37
CA VAL A 326 21.72 -15.87 10.35
C VAL A 326 21.72 -14.95 9.14
N LEU A 327 20.55 -14.64 8.60
CA LEU A 327 20.42 -13.89 7.34
C LEU A 327 20.85 -12.43 7.49
N TRP A 328 20.66 -11.84 8.69
CA TRP A 328 20.89 -10.42 8.95
C TRP A 328 21.79 -10.12 10.17
N GLY A 329 22.30 -11.09 10.91
CA GLY A 329 23.22 -10.84 12.04
C GLY A 329 24.66 -10.51 11.61
N CYS A 330 25.44 -9.90 12.52
CA CYS A 330 26.86 -9.52 12.29
C CYS A 330 27.85 -10.17 13.29
N GLU A 331 27.39 -10.70 14.42
CA GLU A 331 28.23 -11.30 15.46
C GLU A 331 27.87 -12.78 15.69
N GLU A 332 28.87 -13.61 15.99
CA GLU A 332 28.72 -15.04 16.29
C GLU A 332 27.96 -15.86 15.21
N HIS A 333 28.23 -15.57 13.93
CA HIS A 333 27.52 -16.16 12.79
C HIS A 333 27.48 -17.70 12.81
N GLU A 334 28.59 -18.37 13.17
CA GLU A 334 28.63 -19.84 13.27
C GLU A 334 27.64 -20.37 14.31
N LYS A 335 27.58 -19.79 15.51
CA LYS A 335 26.62 -20.17 16.56
C LYS A 335 25.18 -19.91 16.12
N ALA A 336 24.93 -18.81 15.41
CA ALA A 336 23.61 -18.50 14.89
C ALA A 336 23.17 -19.52 13.83
N VAL A 337 24.08 -19.97 12.97
CA VAL A 337 23.83 -21.03 11.98
C VAL A 337 23.52 -22.36 12.68
N GLU A 338 24.28 -22.73 13.71
CA GLU A 338 24.03 -23.93 14.51
C GLU A 338 22.64 -23.88 15.16
N GLU A 339 22.31 -22.78 15.86
CA GLU A 339 21.01 -22.57 16.50
C GLU A 339 19.84 -22.66 15.49
N ALA A 340 19.95 -21.99 14.34
CA ALA A 340 18.94 -22.05 13.29
C ALA A 340 18.79 -23.47 12.73
N CYS A 341 19.90 -24.18 12.50
CA CYS A 341 19.87 -25.57 12.03
C CYS A 341 19.20 -26.50 13.05
N GLU A 342 19.47 -26.35 14.34
CA GLU A 342 18.84 -27.16 15.40
C GLU A 342 17.33 -26.93 15.46
N LEU A 343 16.88 -25.68 15.38
CA LEU A 343 15.45 -25.35 15.40
C LEU A 343 14.73 -25.84 14.14
N LEU A 344 15.36 -25.75 12.97
CA LEU A 344 14.81 -26.31 11.72
C LEU A 344 14.75 -27.84 11.76
N LYS A 345 15.72 -28.51 12.41
CA LYS A 345 15.65 -29.97 12.64
C LYS A 345 14.47 -30.39 13.53
N ILE A 346 14.07 -29.55 14.49
CA ILE A 346 12.87 -29.80 15.29
C ILE A 346 11.62 -29.81 14.38
N LEU A 347 11.52 -28.85 13.44
CA LEU A 347 10.42 -28.82 12.48
C LEU A 347 10.45 -30.00 11.50
N GLU A 348 11.62 -30.38 11.00
CA GLU A 348 11.83 -31.59 10.18
C GLU A 348 11.28 -32.85 10.88
N ASN A 349 11.59 -32.99 12.18
CA ASN A 349 11.14 -34.11 12.99
C ASN A 349 9.64 -34.07 13.30
N GLU A 350 9.04 -32.88 13.39
CA GLU A 350 7.59 -32.74 13.58
C GLU A 350 6.80 -33.04 12.30
N LEU A 351 7.32 -32.61 11.14
CA LEU A 351 6.70 -32.89 9.84
C LEU A 351 6.60 -34.40 9.59
N LYS A 352 7.58 -35.17 10.09
CA LYS A 352 7.65 -36.64 9.96
C LYS A 352 7.52 -37.04 8.49
N ASP A 353 6.57 -37.88 8.13
CA ASP A 353 6.36 -38.33 6.75
C ASP A 353 5.10 -37.70 6.13
N LYS A 354 4.57 -36.64 6.76
CA LYS A 354 3.39 -35.93 6.26
C LYS A 354 3.75 -35.06 5.07
N LYS A 355 2.78 -34.85 4.18
CA LYS A 355 2.91 -33.92 3.05
C LYS A 355 2.97 -32.46 3.53
N PHE A 356 2.13 -32.10 4.49
CA PHE A 356 2.02 -30.81 5.17
C PHE A 356 2.02 -31.01 6.69
N PHE A 357 2.30 -29.98 7.48
CA PHE A 357 2.28 -30.10 8.95
C PHE A 357 0.90 -30.54 9.46
N ALA A 358 -0.17 -30.12 8.78
CA ALA A 358 -1.55 -30.53 9.03
C ALA A 358 -1.94 -31.90 8.41
N GLY A 359 -1.03 -32.62 7.74
CA GLY A 359 -1.27 -33.95 7.17
C GLY A 359 -1.22 -33.94 5.64
N GLU A 360 -2.33 -34.28 4.98
CA GLU A 360 -2.43 -34.34 3.52
C GLU A 360 -2.73 -32.98 2.86
N THR A 361 -3.24 -32.03 3.65
CA THR A 361 -3.61 -30.68 3.20
C THR A 361 -2.92 -29.63 4.05
N VAL A 362 -2.79 -28.42 3.51
CA VAL A 362 -2.24 -27.24 4.23
C VAL A 362 -3.11 -26.91 5.44
N GLY A 363 -2.50 -26.49 6.56
CA GLY A 363 -3.22 -25.90 7.70
C GLY A 363 -2.51 -24.68 8.29
N LEU A 364 -2.92 -24.24 9.49
CA LEU A 364 -2.35 -23.06 10.17
C LEU A 364 -0.82 -23.07 10.20
N VAL A 365 -0.21 -24.19 10.59
CA VAL A 365 1.25 -24.31 10.75
C VAL A 365 1.95 -24.09 9.42
N ASP A 366 1.42 -24.65 8.33
CA ASP A 366 1.96 -24.50 6.98
C ASP A 366 1.89 -23.04 6.50
N ILE A 367 0.75 -22.36 6.74
CA ILE A 367 0.58 -20.94 6.40
C ILE A 367 1.59 -20.09 7.18
N VAL A 368 1.75 -20.33 8.48
CA VAL A 368 2.70 -19.59 9.32
C VAL A 368 4.15 -19.88 8.93
N ALA A 369 4.46 -21.11 8.54
CA ALA A 369 5.77 -21.53 8.07
C ALA A 369 6.15 -20.99 6.68
N ASN A 370 5.29 -20.21 6.00
CA ASN A 370 5.53 -19.70 4.65
C ASN A 370 6.90 -19.01 4.46
N PHE A 371 7.40 -18.32 5.49
CA PHE A 371 8.74 -17.72 5.49
C PHE A 371 9.83 -18.76 5.24
N ILE A 372 9.77 -19.89 5.96
CA ILE A 372 10.70 -21.02 5.78
C ILE A 372 10.50 -21.65 4.39
N GLY A 373 9.24 -21.79 3.97
CA GLY A 373 8.87 -22.40 2.70
C GLY A 373 9.37 -21.65 1.47
N TYR A 374 9.42 -20.32 1.51
CA TYR A 374 9.75 -19.51 0.33
C TYR A 374 10.85 -18.47 0.56
N TRP A 375 10.69 -17.57 1.54
CA TRP A 375 11.61 -16.46 1.77
C TRP A 375 12.99 -16.93 2.20
N LEU A 376 13.09 -17.92 3.09
CA LEU A 376 14.36 -18.47 3.55
C LEU A 376 15.21 -18.96 2.36
N ARG A 377 14.59 -19.65 1.40
CA ARG A 377 15.28 -20.12 0.18
C ARG A 377 15.75 -18.97 -0.71
N ALA A 378 14.92 -17.96 -0.90
CA ALA A 378 15.29 -16.78 -1.69
C ALA A 378 16.42 -15.97 -1.02
N ILE A 379 16.35 -15.75 0.30
CA ILE A 379 17.31 -14.93 1.03
C ILE A 379 18.62 -15.68 1.22
N GLN A 380 18.59 -16.98 1.53
CA GLN A 380 19.82 -17.76 1.73
C GLN A 380 20.67 -17.83 0.44
N GLU A 381 20.03 -17.82 -0.74
CA GLU A 381 20.70 -17.71 -2.05
C GLU A 381 21.39 -16.35 -2.21
N VAL A 382 20.77 -15.27 -1.75
CA VAL A 382 21.36 -13.91 -1.80
C VAL A 382 22.51 -13.77 -0.80
N VAL A 383 22.34 -14.31 0.41
CA VAL A 383 23.31 -14.18 1.50
C VAL A 383 24.47 -15.17 1.36
N GLY A 384 24.29 -16.26 0.61
CA GLY A 384 25.30 -17.30 0.42
C GLY A 384 25.42 -18.27 1.62
N VAL A 385 24.30 -18.56 2.28
CA VAL A 385 24.23 -19.50 3.41
C VAL A 385 23.32 -20.69 3.08
N GLU A 386 23.58 -21.84 3.69
CA GLU A 386 22.85 -23.08 3.42
C GLU A 386 22.13 -23.58 4.69
N LEU A 387 20.96 -23.03 4.96
CA LEU A 387 20.11 -23.47 6.08
C LEU A 387 19.14 -24.56 5.67
N LEU A 388 18.32 -24.31 4.64
CA LEU A 388 17.38 -25.28 4.09
C LEU A 388 17.94 -25.90 2.81
N THR A 389 18.51 -27.10 2.90
CA THR A 389 18.96 -27.89 1.75
C THR A 389 18.39 -29.31 1.81
N LYS A 390 18.33 -29.97 0.65
CA LYS A 390 17.80 -31.32 0.54
C LYS A 390 18.65 -32.35 1.29
N GLU A 391 19.95 -32.10 1.40
CA GLU A 391 20.90 -32.96 2.13
C GLU A 391 20.72 -32.83 3.65
N LYS A 392 20.47 -31.61 4.15
CA LYS A 392 20.37 -31.35 5.59
C LYS A 392 18.98 -31.62 6.16
N LEU A 393 17.93 -31.25 5.41
CA LEU A 393 16.53 -31.22 5.86
C LEU A 393 15.61 -31.70 4.73
N PRO A 394 15.71 -32.98 4.31
CA PRO A 394 15.02 -33.49 3.12
C PRO A 394 13.50 -33.34 3.17
N LYS A 395 12.86 -33.55 4.33
CA LYS A 395 11.40 -33.51 4.47
C LYS A 395 10.91 -32.08 4.39
N LEU A 396 11.54 -31.16 5.10
CA LEU A 396 11.21 -29.73 5.09
C LEU A 396 11.53 -29.10 3.73
N TYR A 397 12.57 -29.57 3.04
CA TYR A 397 12.86 -29.14 1.67
C TYR A 397 11.76 -29.59 0.70
N ASN A 398 11.36 -30.85 0.74
CA ASN A 398 10.26 -31.36 -0.10
C ASN A 398 8.93 -30.67 0.23
N TRP A 399 8.65 -30.43 1.52
CA TRP A 399 7.49 -29.64 1.96
C TRP A 399 7.52 -28.22 1.39
N SER A 400 8.69 -27.57 1.37
CA SER A 400 8.85 -26.25 0.77
C SER A 400 8.53 -26.25 -0.73
N ASP A 401 8.97 -27.26 -1.48
CA ASP A 401 8.64 -27.41 -2.91
C ASP A 401 7.11 -27.59 -3.11
N GLU A 402 6.48 -28.47 -2.33
CA GLU A 402 5.02 -28.67 -2.38
C GLU A 402 4.24 -27.42 -1.99
N PHE A 403 4.64 -26.74 -0.91
CA PHE A 403 4.03 -25.48 -0.48
C PHE A 403 4.10 -24.41 -1.57
N CYS A 404 5.28 -24.25 -2.20
CA CYS A 404 5.47 -23.28 -3.28
C CYS A 404 4.63 -23.64 -4.52
N SER A 405 4.49 -24.92 -4.84
CA SER A 405 3.65 -25.37 -5.95
C SER A 405 2.16 -25.07 -5.71
N VAL A 406 1.67 -25.22 -4.48
CA VAL A 406 0.27 -24.94 -4.14
C VAL A 406 -0.04 -23.44 -4.16
N PHE A 407 0.90 -22.61 -3.69
CA PHE A 407 0.67 -21.17 -3.50
C PHE A 407 1.41 -20.28 -4.49
N GLN A 408 1.82 -20.81 -5.66
CA GLN A 408 2.60 -20.08 -6.66
C GLN A 408 2.00 -18.70 -6.99
N GLU A 409 0.68 -18.59 -7.11
CA GLU A 409 -0.02 -17.33 -7.42
C GLU A 409 -0.15 -16.36 -6.23
N SER A 410 0.16 -16.80 -5.01
CA SER A 410 0.12 -16.01 -3.77
C SER A 410 1.52 -15.61 -3.30
N LEU A 411 2.56 -16.17 -3.91
CA LEU A 411 3.95 -15.87 -3.59
C LEU A 411 4.44 -14.67 -4.41
N PRO A 412 5.26 -13.78 -3.82
CA PRO A 412 5.81 -12.66 -4.56
C PRO A 412 6.79 -13.14 -5.64
N PRO A 413 6.93 -12.45 -6.79
CA PRO A 413 7.88 -12.85 -7.82
C PRO A 413 9.32 -12.94 -7.28
N LYS A 414 9.97 -14.09 -7.47
CA LYS A 414 11.30 -14.38 -6.87
C LYS A 414 12.34 -13.32 -7.24
N ASP A 415 12.42 -12.93 -8.51
CA ASP A 415 13.40 -11.94 -8.97
C ASP A 415 13.18 -10.57 -8.32
N LYS A 416 11.92 -10.16 -8.19
CA LYS A 416 11.54 -8.91 -7.51
C LYS A 416 11.90 -8.97 -6.02
N LEU A 417 11.63 -10.11 -5.37
CA LEU A 417 11.97 -10.33 -3.97
C LEU A 417 13.48 -10.31 -3.74
N VAL A 418 14.25 -11.02 -4.58
CA VAL A 418 15.73 -11.04 -4.55
C VAL A 418 16.30 -9.65 -4.77
N ALA A 419 15.76 -8.87 -5.71
CA ALA A 419 16.18 -7.49 -5.93
C ALA A 419 15.89 -6.60 -4.72
N HIS A 420 14.73 -6.79 -4.06
CA HIS A 420 14.36 -6.07 -2.84
C HIS A 420 15.24 -6.44 -1.64
N ILE A 421 15.60 -7.73 -1.47
CA ILE A 421 16.54 -8.20 -0.43
C ILE A 421 17.98 -7.68 -0.66
N ARG A 422 18.27 -7.14 -1.84
CA ARG A 422 19.55 -6.49 -2.15
C ARG A 422 19.46 -4.98 -1.96
N GLU A 423 18.53 -4.44 -1.16
CA GLU A 423 18.37 -3.00 -0.96
C GLU A 423 19.65 -2.40 -0.33
N VAL A 424 20.35 -1.64 -1.16
CA VAL A 424 21.55 -0.89 -0.81
C VAL A 424 21.18 0.60 -0.80
N LYS A 425 21.38 1.27 0.33
CA LYS A 425 21.27 2.73 0.44
C LYS A 425 22.63 3.31 0.73
N LEU A 426 22.90 4.49 0.22
CA LEU A 426 24.12 5.25 0.51
C LEU A 426 23.74 6.61 1.07
N LEU A 427 24.07 6.84 2.33
CA LEU A 427 24.04 8.17 2.93
C LEU A 427 25.34 8.88 2.54
N GLY A 428 25.23 10.00 1.82
CA GLY A 428 26.37 10.68 1.25
C GLY A 428 26.15 12.17 1.07
N VAL A 429 27.20 12.85 0.63
CA VAL A 429 27.13 14.27 0.24
C VAL A 429 27.70 14.41 -1.16
N TRP A 430 27.01 15.14 -2.03
CA TRP A 430 27.35 15.16 -3.46
C TRP A 430 28.81 15.55 -3.74
N GLY A 431 29.38 16.45 -2.94
CA GLY A 431 30.74 16.98 -3.08
C GLY A 431 31.80 16.25 -2.27
N SER A 432 31.47 15.16 -1.58
CA SER A 432 32.41 14.43 -0.71
C SER A 432 33.24 13.41 -1.50
N PRO A 433 34.59 13.47 -1.46
CA PRO A 433 35.44 12.46 -2.10
C PRO A 433 35.17 11.06 -1.50
N PHE A 434 34.88 10.99 -0.20
CA PHE A 434 34.61 9.73 0.50
C PHE A 434 33.30 9.07 0.05
N SER A 435 32.24 9.86 -0.21
CA SER A 435 31.00 9.32 -0.78
C SER A 435 31.21 8.82 -2.19
N ARG A 436 32.00 9.54 -3.00
CA ARG A 436 32.30 9.13 -4.39
C ARG A 436 33.13 7.85 -4.48
N ARG A 437 33.96 7.53 -3.48
CA ARG A 437 34.62 6.20 -3.39
C ARG A 437 33.58 5.08 -3.47
N VAL A 438 32.54 5.19 -2.66
CA VAL A 438 31.48 4.17 -2.54
C VAL A 438 30.66 4.09 -3.82
N GLU A 439 30.28 5.22 -4.40
CA GLU A 439 29.52 5.26 -5.66
C GLU A 439 30.30 4.63 -6.83
N ILE A 440 31.61 4.92 -6.93
CA ILE A 440 32.49 4.31 -7.94
C ILE A 440 32.55 2.79 -7.75
N ALA A 441 32.71 2.32 -6.51
CA ALA A 441 32.76 0.89 -6.22
C ALA A 441 31.44 0.17 -6.54
N LEU A 442 30.30 0.76 -6.17
CA LEU A 442 28.97 0.23 -6.51
C LEU A 442 28.78 0.19 -8.03
N LYS A 443 29.23 1.22 -8.76
CA LYS A 443 29.20 1.27 -10.23
C LYS A 443 30.05 0.15 -10.86
N LEU A 444 31.29 -0.03 -10.39
CA LEU A 444 32.19 -1.10 -10.87
C LEU A 444 31.60 -2.50 -10.62
N LYS A 445 30.87 -2.68 -9.51
CA LYS A 445 30.18 -3.93 -9.18
C LYS A 445 28.81 -4.09 -9.84
N GLY A 446 28.31 -3.07 -10.55
CA GLY A 446 26.96 -3.10 -11.12
C GLY A 446 25.84 -3.17 -10.07
N VAL A 447 26.09 -2.72 -8.84
CA VAL A 447 25.12 -2.75 -7.74
C VAL A 447 24.23 -1.51 -7.81
N LYS A 448 22.92 -1.73 -7.90
CA LYS A 448 21.93 -0.64 -7.80
C LYS A 448 21.78 -0.21 -6.35
N TYR A 449 21.66 1.09 -6.11
CA TYR A 449 21.51 1.66 -4.79
C TYR A 449 20.61 2.91 -4.81
N GLU A 450 20.03 3.23 -3.66
CA GLU A 450 19.36 4.50 -3.40
C GLU A 450 20.34 5.47 -2.73
N TYR A 451 20.40 6.71 -3.20
CA TYR A 451 21.29 7.73 -2.65
C TYR A 451 20.51 8.74 -1.80
N PHE A 452 20.96 8.94 -0.57
CA PHE A 452 20.41 9.94 0.35
C PHE A 452 21.43 11.06 0.54
N GLU A 453 21.10 12.24 0.03
CA GLU A 453 21.88 13.46 0.24
C GLU A 453 21.71 13.94 1.69
N GLU A 454 22.80 13.99 2.44
CA GLU A 454 22.84 14.46 3.82
C GLU A 454 23.16 15.96 3.91
N ASP A 455 22.57 16.63 4.89
CA ASP A 455 22.97 17.98 5.31
C ASP A 455 23.95 17.89 6.48
N LEU A 456 25.22 18.29 6.26
CA LEU A 456 26.24 18.25 7.31
C LEU A 456 26.06 19.32 8.40
N GLN A 457 25.25 20.35 8.16
CA GLN A 457 24.85 21.32 9.18
C GLN A 457 23.66 20.82 10.02
N SER A 458 22.79 20.02 9.41
CA SER A 458 21.60 19.43 10.04
C SER A 458 21.53 17.93 9.77
N LYS A 459 22.39 17.16 10.46
CA LYS A 459 22.54 15.71 10.23
C LYS A 459 21.23 14.97 10.48
N SER A 460 20.88 14.04 9.59
CA SER A 460 19.65 13.26 9.73
C SER A 460 19.69 12.33 10.95
N ALA A 461 18.50 12.01 11.48
CA ALA A 461 18.38 11.00 12.53
C ALA A 461 18.87 9.62 12.05
N LEU A 462 18.73 9.33 10.76
CA LEU A 462 19.21 8.10 10.15
C LEU A 462 20.75 8.04 10.17
N LEU A 463 21.44 9.11 9.78
CA LEU A 463 22.91 9.18 9.84
C LEU A 463 23.42 9.02 11.29
N LEU A 464 22.81 9.75 12.24
CA LEU A 464 23.21 9.70 13.64
C LEU A 464 23.00 8.31 14.26
N LYS A 465 21.92 7.62 13.89
CA LYS A 465 21.64 6.25 14.33
C LYS A 465 22.58 5.24 13.68
N SER A 466 22.89 5.42 12.40
CA SER A 466 23.64 4.46 11.59
C SER A 466 25.16 4.56 11.80
N ASN A 467 25.68 5.73 12.15
CA ASN A 467 27.07 5.91 12.54
C ASN A 467 27.14 6.68 13.88
N PRO A 468 26.78 6.05 15.02
CA PRO A 468 26.71 6.75 16.29
C PRO A 468 28.08 7.16 16.83
N VAL A 469 29.15 6.47 16.38
CA VAL A 469 30.53 6.69 16.84
C VAL A 469 31.13 7.95 16.22
N HIS A 470 31.13 8.04 14.89
CA HIS A 470 31.77 9.15 14.19
C HIS A 470 30.78 10.19 13.67
N GLN A 471 29.52 9.79 13.45
CA GLN A 471 28.46 10.64 12.90
C GLN A 471 28.87 11.26 11.56
N LYS A 472 29.64 10.52 10.76
CA LYS A 472 30.21 10.94 9.48
C LYS A 472 29.64 10.11 8.33
N ILE A 473 29.62 10.75 7.17
CA ILE A 473 29.39 10.13 5.86
C ILE A 473 30.72 9.66 5.25
N PRO A 474 30.69 8.70 4.30
CA PRO A 474 29.54 7.92 3.86
C PRO A 474 29.12 6.85 4.87
N VAL A 475 27.84 6.44 4.77
CA VAL A 475 27.33 5.22 5.40
C VAL A 475 26.59 4.41 4.35
N LEU A 476 26.99 3.17 4.14
CA LEU A 476 26.26 2.21 3.31
C LEU A 476 25.29 1.45 4.20
N LEU A 477 24.01 1.45 3.86
CA LEU A 477 23.02 0.56 4.47
C LEU A 477 22.80 -0.59 3.50
N HIS A 478 23.19 -1.80 3.88
CA HIS A 478 22.84 -3.01 3.14
C HIS A 478 21.86 -3.81 3.99
N ASN A 479 20.59 -3.82 3.60
CA ASN A 479 19.48 -4.36 4.40
C ASN A 479 19.37 -3.68 5.77
N ASP A 480 19.38 -2.34 5.77
CA ASP A 480 19.36 -1.47 6.97
C ASP A 480 20.50 -1.70 7.97
N ARG A 481 21.52 -2.50 7.60
CA ARG A 481 22.73 -2.67 8.39
C ARG A 481 23.74 -1.61 7.98
N PRO A 482 24.19 -0.75 8.89
CA PRO A 482 25.12 0.30 8.54
C PRO A 482 26.56 -0.22 8.51
N ILE A 483 27.23 0.10 7.41
CA ILE A 483 28.69 0.02 7.27
C ILE A 483 29.17 1.47 7.15
N ALA A 484 29.98 1.91 8.11
CA ALA A 484 30.60 3.22 8.13
C ALA A 484 32.07 3.14 7.68
N GLU A 485 32.67 4.29 7.39
CA GLU A 485 34.05 4.46 6.88
C GLU A 485 34.23 4.01 5.43
N SER A 486 34.61 4.94 4.55
CA SER A 486 34.65 4.70 3.11
C SER A 486 35.49 3.48 2.71
N GLN A 487 36.70 3.29 3.26
CA GLN A 487 37.54 2.13 2.93
C GLN A 487 36.95 0.80 3.43
N VAL A 488 36.33 0.79 4.61
CA VAL A 488 35.64 -0.39 5.14
C VAL A 488 34.44 -0.74 4.26
N ILE A 489 33.71 0.26 3.79
CA ILE A 489 32.62 0.09 2.81
C ILE A 489 33.16 -0.48 1.49
N LEU A 490 34.30 -0.01 0.99
CA LEU A 490 34.94 -0.57 -0.23
C LEU A 490 35.29 -2.04 -0.06
N GLU A 491 35.91 -2.41 1.07
CA GLU A 491 36.21 -3.82 1.36
C GLU A 491 34.94 -4.66 1.46
N TYR A 492 33.91 -4.14 2.13
CA TYR A 492 32.61 -4.79 2.25
C TYR A 492 31.98 -5.02 0.87
N ILE A 493 32.00 -4.00 -0.01
CA ILE A 493 31.48 -4.10 -1.37
C ILE A 493 32.22 -5.19 -2.15
N ASP A 494 33.55 -5.19 -2.10
CA ASP A 494 34.36 -6.16 -2.84
C ASP A 494 34.17 -7.61 -2.35
N GLN A 495 33.99 -7.79 -1.04
CA GLN A 495 33.77 -9.09 -0.41
C GLN A 495 32.34 -9.61 -0.57
N THR A 496 31.35 -8.70 -0.59
CA THR A 496 29.92 -9.06 -0.69
C THR A 496 29.55 -9.40 -2.12
N TRP A 497 29.93 -8.57 -3.09
CA TRP A 497 29.66 -8.78 -4.51
C TRP A 497 30.91 -9.30 -5.22
N LYS A 498 31.18 -10.59 -5.00
CA LYS A 498 32.34 -11.30 -5.58
C LYS A 498 32.23 -11.48 -7.10
N GLU A 499 31.01 -11.60 -7.59
CA GLU A 499 30.70 -11.61 -9.02
C GLU A 499 30.80 -10.17 -9.57
N GLY A 500 31.74 -9.93 -10.47
CA GLY A 500 31.95 -8.60 -11.08
C GLY A 500 33.41 -8.14 -11.04
N PHE A 501 33.60 -6.84 -11.24
CA PHE A 501 34.92 -6.22 -11.30
C PHE A 501 35.66 -6.34 -9.95
N PRO A 502 36.88 -6.91 -9.87
CA PRO A 502 37.62 -7.05 -8.63
C PRO A 502 38.25 -5.71 -8.21
N ILE A 503 37.92 -5.19 -7.03
CA ILE A 503 38.51 -3.95 -6.51
C ILE A 503 39.84 -4.26 -5.79
N LEU A 504 39.90 -5.35 -5.02
CA LEU A 504 41.13 -5.84 -4.43
C LEU A 504 41.78 -6.91 -5.30
N PRO A 505 43.12 -6.98 -5.32
CA PRO A 505 43.84 -8.10 -5.91
C PRO A 505 43.46 -9.46 -5.30
N LYS A 506 43.55 -10.51 -6.11
CA LYS A 506 43.31 -11.90 -5.67
C LYS A 506 44.47 -12.45 -4.85
N ASP A 507 45.70 -12.09 -5.20
CA ASP A 507 46.89 -12.48 -4.46
C ASP A 507 46.91 -11.82 -3.06
N PRO A 508 47.17 -12.59 -1.97
CA PRO A 508 47.20 -12.04 -0.62
C PRO A 508 48.24 -10.95 -0.37
N TYR A 509 49.42 -11.05 -1.01
CA TYR A 509 50.48 -10.05 -0.86
C TYR A 509 50.11 -8.76 -1.59
N GLU A 510 49.65 -8.86 -2.84
CA GLU A 510 49.17 -7.69 -3.60
C GLU A 510 47.99 -7.00 -2.89
N ARG A 511 47.08 -7.78 -2.29
CA ARG A 511 45.98 -7.24 -1.47
C ARG A 511 46.50 -6.47 -0.26
N ALA A 512 47.55 -6.95 0.41
CA ALA A 512 48.18 -6.26 1.53
C ALA A 512 48.87 -4.97 1.06
N GLN A 513 49.52 -4.98 -0.11
CA GLN A 513 50.11 -3.77 -0.70
C GLN A 513 49.04 -2.72 -1.05
N ALA A 514 47.91 -3.13 -1.64
CA ALA A 514 46.81 -2.22 -1.94
C ALA A 514 46.26 -1.53 -0.68
N ARG A 515 46.10 -2.28 0.42
CA ARG A 515 45.69 -1.71 1.72
C ARG A 515 46.71 -0.76 2.30
N PHE A 516 48.00 -1.10 2.21
CA PHE A 516 49.08 -0.25 2.68
C PHE A 516 49.05 1.12 1.97
N TRP A 517 48.96 1.12 0.65
CA TRP A 517 48.92 2.36 -0.13
C TRP A 517 47.64 3.16 0.07
N ALA A 518 46.47 2.50 0.13
CA ALA A 518 45.21 3.16 0.48
C ALA A 518 45.27 3.84 1.86
N ARG A 519 45.90 3.19 2.84
CA ARG A 519 46.11 3.78 4.17
C ARG A 519 47.12 4.92 4.14
N PHE A 520 48.21 4.78 3.38
CA PHE A 520 49.21 5.85 3.22
C PHE A 520 48.58 7.12 2.60
N ILE A 521 47.67 6.98 1.64
CA ILE A 521 46.95 8.11 1.07
C ILE A 521 46.11 8.81 2.14
N ASP A 522 45.28 8.08 2.90
CA ASP A 522 44.37 8.68 3.88
C ASP A 522 45.09 9.22 5.13
N GLU A 523 46.16 8.58 5.58
CA GLU A 523 46.88 8.95 6.81
C GLU A 523 48.01 9.97 6.57
N LYS A 524 48.54 10.06 5.35
CA LYS A 524 49.70 10.92 5.03
C LYS A 524 49.39 11.93 3.95
N CYS A 525 49.07 11.47 2.74
CA CYS A 525 48.95 12.36 1.58
C CYS A 525 47.79 13.35 1.73
N LEU A 526 46.61 12.87 2.12
CA LEU A 526 45.42 13.71 2.25
C LEU A 526 45.57 14.75 3.37
N PRO A 527 46.02 14.40 4.61
CA PRO A 527 46.30 15.40 5.65
C PRO A 527 47.35 16.43 5.24
N ALA A 528 48.46 16.02 4.60
CA ALA A 528 49.50 16.93 4.16
C ALA A 528 49.01 17.89 3.06
N ALA A 529 48.31 17.37 2.05
CA ALA A 529 47.69 18.19 1.01
C ALA A 529 46.65 19.16 1.60
N TRP A 530 45.83 18.70 2.54
CA TRP A 530 44.86 19.56 3.22
C TRP A 530 45.53 20.68 4.01
N LYS A 531 46.61 20.37 4.74
CA LYS A 531 47.41 21.35 5.47
C LYS A 531 48.10 22.35 4.53
N ALA A 532 48.63 21.90 3.39
CA ALA A 532 49.26 22.77 2.41
C ALA A 532 48.26 23.76 1.76
N LEU A 533 47.02 23.34 1.56
CA LEU A 533 45.98 24.15 0.90
C LEU A 533 45.20 25.06 1.87
N TRP A 534 45.10 24.69 3.15
CA TRP A 534 44.23 25.37 4.13
C TRP A 534 44.91 25.77 5.44
N GLY A 535 46.15 25.34 5.68
CA GLY A 535 46.88 25.65 6.90
C GLY A 535 47.34 27.11 6.95
N SER A 536 47.37 27.68 8.15
CA SER A 536 47.82 29.06 8.40
C SER A 536 49.29 29.15 8.87
N GLU A 537 49.90 28.03 9.26
CA GLU A 537 51.25 27.99 9.84
C GLU A 537 52.23 27.24 8.92
N GLU A 538 53.39 27.86 8.63
CA GLU A 538 54.47 27.33 7.78
C GLU A 538 54.01 26.80 6.41
N PRO A 539 53.33 27.61 5.57
CA PRO A 539 52.73 27.15 4.32
C PRO A 539 53.74 26.53 3.34
N GLU A 540 54.94 27.10 3.22
CA GLU A 540 56.00 26.59 2.34
C GLU A 540 56.43 25.17 2.70
N LYS A 541 56.63 24.92 4.00
CA LYS A 541 57.03 23.60 4.52
C LYS A 541 55.89 22.58 4.39
N ALA A 542 54.64 23.00 4.58
CA ALA A 542 53.49 22.13 4.36
C ALA A 542 53.35 21.73 2.87
N VAL A 543 53.61 22.68 1.96
CA VAL A 543 53.66 22.41 0.51
C VAL A 543 54.79 21.45 0.16
N GLU A 544 55.98 21.66 0.72
CA GLU A 544 57.13 20.76 0.54
C GLU A 544 56.80 19.33 1.03
N GLU A 545 56.28 19.19 2.25
CA GLU A 545 55.84 17.92 2.84
C GLU A 545 54.80 17.21 1.95
N ALA A 546 53.79 17.93 1.48
CA ALA A 546 52.78 17.37 0.58
C ALA A 546 53.38 16.92 -0.76
N CYS A 547 54.30 17.72 -1.34
CA CYS A 547 54.98 17.36 -2.58
C CYS A 547 55.86 16.12 -2.40
N GLU A 548 56.58 15.98 -1.29
CA GLU A 548 57.39 14.80 -1.00
C GLU A 548 56.53 13.53 -0.89
N LEU A 549 55.37 13.60 -0.23
CA LEU A 549 54.45 12.47 -0.11
C LEU A 549 53.82 12.11 -1.46
N LEU A 550 53.46 13.09 -2.28
CA LEU A 550 52.96 12.83 -3.64
C LEU A 550 54.04 12.22 -4.55
N LYS A 551 55.32 12.60 -4.39
CA LYS A 551 56.44 11.95 -5.09
C LYS A 551 56.59 10.48 -4.70
N ILE A 552 56.23 10.09 -3.48
CA ILE A 552 56.22 8.66 -3.11
C ILE A 552 55.15 7.91 -3.92
N LEU A 553 53.97 8.51 -4.12
CA LEU A 553 52.91 7.92 -4.95
C LEU A 553 53.29 7.88 -6.44
N GLU A 554 53.90 8.93 -6.98
CA GLU A 554 54.47 8.96 -8.33
C GLU A 554 55.41 7.77 -8.56
N ASN A 555 56.33 7.55 -7.62
CA ASN A 555 57.28 6.44 -7.69
C ASN A 555 56.66 5.06 -7.49
N GLU A 556 55.46 4.95 -6.93
CA GLU A 556 54.72 3.68 -6.84
C GLU A 556 53.90 3.41 -8.11
N LEU A 557 53.33 4.46 -8.70
CA LEU A 557 52.57 4.39 -9.95
C LEU A 557 53.51 4.05 -11.12
N LYS A 558 54.59 4.82 -11.29
CA LYS A 558 55.55 4.70 -12.41
C LYS A 558 54.80 4.58 -13.75
N ASP A 559 55.20 3.61 -14.56
CA ASP A 559 54.66 3.31 -15.88
C ASP A 559 53.28 2.62 -15.85
N LYS A 560 52.65 2.41 -14.68
CA LYS A 560 51.34 1.75 -14.60
C LYS A 560 50.24 2.72 -15.00
N LYS A 561 49.25 2.22 -15.74
CA LYS A 561 48.05 3.01 -16.08
C LYS A 561 47.24 3.40 -14.84
N PHE A 562 47.07 2.47 -13.91
CA PHE A 562 46.41 2.63 -12.62
C PHE A 562 47.26 2.00 -11.52
N PHE A 563 47.06 2.37 -10.25
CA PHE A 563 47.72 1.68 -9.14
C PHE A 563 47.36 0.19 -9.08
N GLY A 564 46.17 -0.18 -9.57
CA GLY A 564 45.75 -1.57 -9.82
C GLY A 564 46.37 -2.24 -11.06
N GLY A 565 47.29 -1.58 -11.77
CA GLY A 565 47.92 -2.08 -13.00
C GLY A 565 47.20 -1.57 -14.25
N GLU A 566 46.62 -2.47 -15.04
CA GLU A 566 45.85 -2.13 -16.25
C GLU A 566 44.43 -1.64 -15.94
N THR A 567 43.95 -1.91 -14.74
CA THR A 567 42.57 -1.61 -14.30
C THR A 567 42.58 -0.88 -12.96
N VAL A 568 41.57 -0.04 -12.74
CA VAL A 568 41.33 0.66 -11.47
C VAL A 568 41.26 -0.35 -10.31
N GLY A 569 41.95 -0.10 -9.20
CA GLY A 569 41.88 -0.91 -7.98
C GLY A 569 41.51 -0.08 -6.73
N LEU A 570 41.62 -0.70 -5.54
CA LEU A 570 41.35 -0.02 -4.26
C LEU A 570 42.11 1.30 -4.12
N VAL A 571 43.40 1.30 -4.45
CA VAL A 571 44.29 2.47 -4.30
C VAL A 571 43.81 3.62 -5.18
N ASP A 572 43.42 3.32 -6.43
CA ASP A 572 42.90 4.31 -7.36
C ASP A 572 41.60 4.94 -6.85
N ILE A 573 40.67 4.13 -6.36
CA ILE A 573 39.39 4.61 -5.79
C ILE A 573 39.67 5.52 -4.58
N VAL A 574 40.57 5.11 -3.68
CA VAL A 574 40.92 5.89 -2.49
C VAL A 574 41.65 7.20 -2.85
N ALA A 575 42.49 7.17 -3.88
CA ALA A 575 43.21 8.33 -4.39
C ALA A 575 42.32 9.33 -5.16
N ASN A 576 41.01 9.09 -5.31
CA ASN A 576 40.11 9.98 -6.05
C ASN A 576 40.17 11.46 -5.62
N PHE A 577 40.47 11.73 -4.35
CA PHE A 577 40.70 13.08 -3.85
C PHE A 577 41.86 13.77 -4.57
N ILE A 578 42.99 13.06 -4.72
CA ILE A 578 44.18 13.53 -5.44
C ILE A 578 43.84 13.70 -6.92
N ALA A 579 43.11 12.76 -7.52
CA ALA A 579 42.77 12.81 -8.94
C ALA A 579 41.92 14.04 -9.30
N TYR A 580 40.90 14.36 -8.49
CA TYR A 580 39.87 15.32 -8.91
C TYR A 580 39.73 16.54 -7.98
N TRP A 581 39.65 16.33 -6.66
CA TRP A 581 39.41 17.43 -5.71
C TRP A 581 40.64 18.30 -5.52
N LEU A 582 41.84 17.72 -5.50
CA LEU A 582 43.09 18.44 -5.34
C LEU A 582 43.24 19.54 -6.41
N GLY A 583 43.02 19.18 -7.68
CA GLY A 583 43.04 20.11 -8.81
C GLY A 583 42.04 21.26 -8.67
N ALA A 584 40.83 21.00 -8.17
CA ALA A 584 39.82 22.04 -7.96
C ALA A 584 40.17 22.96 -6.78
N ILE A 585 40.78 22.43 -5.72
CA ILE A 585 41.16 23.22 -4.54
C ILE A 585 42.40 24.06 -4.83
N GLN A 586 43.43 23.50 -5.47
CA GLN A 586 44.64 24.26 -5.83
C GLN A 586 44.35 25.44 -6.76
N GLU A 587 43.38 25.29 -7.68
CA GLU A 587 42.92 26.38 -8.55
C GLU A 587 42.31 27.54 -7.74
N VAL A 588 41.58 27.22 -6.66
CA VAL A 588 40.95 28.22 -5.78
C VAL A 588 41.97 28.90 -4.88
N VAL A 589 42.92 28.12 -4.34
CA VAL A 589 43.91 28.58 -3.34
C VAL A 589 45.11 29.25 -4.01
N GLY A 590 45.45 28.87 -5.23
CA GLY A 590 46.66 29.32 -5.93
C GLY A 590 47.95 28.58 -5.52
N VAL A 591 47.84 27.39 -4.93
CA VAL A 591 48.99 26.58 -4.47
C VAL A 591 49.08 25.29 -5.27
N GLU A 592 50.12 25.17 -6.10
CA GLU A 592 50.28 24.05 -7.04
C GLU A 592 50.97 22.83 -6.41
N LEU A 593 50.18 21.78 -6.11
CA LEU A 593 50.68 20.50 -5.60
C LEU A 593 50.81 19.45 -6.69
N LEU A 594 49.77 19.27 -7.52
CA LEU A 594 49.77 18.33 -8.65
C LEU A 594 49.87 19.12 -9.96
N THR A 595 51.02 19.03 -10.63
CA THR A 595 51.23 19.60 -11.98
C THR A 595 51.99 18.60 -12.85
N LYS A 596 51.81 18.71 -14.16
CA LYS A 596 52.47 17.83 -15.13
C LYS A 596 53.99 17.92 -15.07
N GLU A 597 54.54 19.09 -14.74
CA GLU A 597 55.98 19.32 -14.62
C GLU A 597 56.57 18.67 -13.37
N LYS A 598 55.82 18.61 -12.26
CA LYS A 598 56.30 18.09 -10.98
C LYS A 598 56.09 16.59 -10.83
N LEU A 599 54.96 16.07 -11.31
CA LEU A 599 54.45 14.72 -11.07
C LEU A 599 53.77 14.20 -12.36
N PRO A 600 54.53 13.98 -13.44
CA PRO A 600 53.99 13.67 -14.75
C PRO A 600 53.11 12.41 -14.80
N ASP A 601 53.47 11.35 -14.08
CA ASP A 601 52.75 10.07 -14.12
C ASP A 601 51.45 10.15 -13.31
N LEU A 602 51.50 10.75 -12.11
CA LEU A 602 50.32 10.96 -11.27
C LEU A 602 49.36 11.98 -11.91
N TYR A 603 49.87 12.94 -12.67
CA TYR A 603 49.04 13.86 -13.46
C TYR A 603 48.29 13.11 -14.56
N ASP A 604 48.98 12.28 -15.37
CA ASP A 604 48.32 11.50 -16.43
C ASP A 604 47.32 10.49 -15.87
N TRP A 605 47.67 9.83 -14.76
CA TRP A 605 46.76 8.95 -14.03
C TRP A 605 45.51 9.70 -13.56
N SER A 606 45.65 10.94 -13.09
CA SER A 606 44.50 11.73 -12.64
C SER A 606 43.53 12.03 -13.78
N ASP A 607 44.05 12.32 -14.98
CA ASP A 607 43.24 12.56 -16.18
C ASP A 607 42.55 11.28 -16.67
N GLU A 608 43.27 10.15 -16.69
CA GLU A 608 42.70 8.84 -17.03
C GLU A 608 41.61 8.41 -16.04
N PHE A 609 41.85 8.60 -14.73
CA PHE A 609 40.87 8.31 -13.68
C PHE A 609 39.62 9.18 -13.84
N CYS A 610 39.80 10.49 -14.05
CA CYS A 610 38.68 11.41 -14.24
C CYS A 610 37.88 11.09 -15.51
N SER A 611 38.55 10.68 -16.59
CA SER A 611 37.89 10.25 -17.83
C SER A 611 37.07 8.97 -17.61
N ALA A 612 37.63 7.99 -16.90
CA ALA A 612 36.96 6.72 -16.58
C ALA A 612 35.70 6.91 -15.71
N PHE A 613 35.69 7.91 -14.82
CA PHE A 613 34.62 8.13 -13.85
C PHE A 613 33.89 9.47 -13.98
N HIS A 614 33.95 10.13 -15.14
CA HIS A 614 33.37 11.47 -15.33
C HIS A 614 31.89 11.56 -14.91
N GLU A 615 31.08 10.52 -15.14
CA GLU A 615 29.67 10.46 -14.71
C GLU A 615 29.48 10.30 -13.20
N SER A 616 30.48 9.79 -12.49
CA SER A 616 30.45 9.55 -11.04
C SER A 616 31.08 10.70 -10.23
N LEU A 617 31.74 11.64 -10.91
CA LEU A 617 32.36 12.81 -10.30
C LEU A 617 31.37 13.99 -10.24
N PRO A 618 31.43 14.83 -9.19
CA PRO A 618 30.55 15.98 -9.10
C PRO A 618 30.91 17.05 -10.15
N PRO A 619 29.96 17.88 -10.62
CA PRO A 619 30.25 18.92 -11.60
C PRO A 619 31.35 19.88 -11.12
N ARG A 620 32.42 20.03 -11.93
CA ARG A 620 33.63 20.78 -11.54
C ARG A 620 33.32 22.21 -11.14
N ASP A 621 32.52 22.93 -11.92
CA ASP A 621 32.16 24.34 -11.64
C ASP A 621 31.45 24.50 -10.30
N LYS A 622 30.57 23.54 -9.95
CA LYS A 622 29.85 23.52 -8.67
C LYS A 622 30.82 23.28 -7.52
N LEU A 623 31.79 22.38 -7.70
CA LEU A 623 32.82 22.07 -6.70
C LEU A 623 33.79 23.23 -6.48
N VAL A 624 34.30 23.86 -7.55
CA VAL A 624 35.15 25.04 -7.51
C VAL A 624 34.42 26.21 -6.82
N THR A 625 33.15 26.43 -7.17
CA THR A 625 32.33 27.46 -6.52
C THR A 625 32.15 27.21 -5.02
N PHE A 626 31.93 25.95 -4.62
CA PHE A 626 31.84 25.56 -3.21
C PHE A 626 33.13 25.88 -2.46
N PHE A 627 34.30 25.46 -2.98
CA PHE A 627 35.58 25.75 -2.34
C PHE A 627 35.94 27.22 -2.35
N ARG A 628 35.59 27.98 -3.39
CA ARG A 628 35.80 29.43 -3.44
C ARG A 628 35.05 30.17 -2.33
N ARG A 629 33.79 29.82 -2.08
CA ARG A 629 33.02 30.36 -0.95
C ARG A 629 33.66 30.02 0.39
N ARG A 630 34.11 28.77 0.54
CA ARG A 630 34.79 28.31 1.76
C ARG A 630 36.10 29.07 1.99
N PHE A 631 36.92 29.23 0.96
CA PHE A 631 38.17 29.99 1.03
C PHE A 631 37.94 31.45 1.46
N GLN A 632 37.00 32.13 0.81
CA GLN A 632 36.64 33.51 1.15
C GLN A 632 36.22 33.65 2.61
N SER A 633 35.38 32.74 3.12
CA SER A 633 34.90 32.77 4.51
C SER A 633 36.02 32.63 5.54
N THR A 634 37.02 31.78 5.26
CA THR A 634 38.19 31.59 6.15
C THR A 634 39.09 32.82 6.13
N THR A 635 39.36 33.40 4.96
CA THR A 635 40.22 34.61 4.86
C THR A 635 39.62 35.83 5.55
N THR A 636 38.30 36.04 5.50
CA THR A 636 37.64 37.15 6.21
C THR A 636 37.64 37.00 7.73
N ALA A 637 37.71 35.76 8.25
CA ALA A 637 37.74 35.51 9.69
C ALA A 637 39.13 35.73 10.31
N THR A 638 40.20 35.66 9.52
CA THR A 638 41.59 35.90 9.96
C THR A 638 42.05 37.37 9.81
N SER A 639 41.26 38.20 9.13
CA SER A 639 41.57 39.63 8.88
C SER A 639 40.82 40.62 9.80
N ASN A 640 40.10 40.11 10.81
CA ASN A 640 39.55 40.86 11.94
C ASN A 640 40.24 40.39 13.22
#